data_AF-A0A2E2VR27-F1
#
_entry.id   AF-A0A2E2VR27-F1
#
_cell.length_a   1.000
_cell.length_b   1.000
_cell.length_c   1.000
_cell.angle_alpha   90.00
_cell.angle_beta   90.00
_cell.angle_gamma   90.00
#
_symmetry.space_group_name_H-M   'P 1'
#
loop_
_entity.id
_entity.type
_entity.pdbx_description
1 polymer ?
#
loop_
_entity_poly.entity_id
_entity_poly.type
_entity_poly.pdbx_seq_one_letter_code
_entity_poly.pdbx_strand_id
1 'polypeptide(L)'
;MPRRALSHTLLCVIPLILLSPIVQSSSIFWRNSQNGQTWRYVFDNSGWRSQYINTVPSAWQAFLGDLNGDDQQDIVWRNRETGVNWGYLMNGAIITQSQQINQASTEWNLMGLADLNNDDKDDMIWRNTDGRVWVYLMDGITINHSHRLATVSDDQWKIVGLGDFNGDGHHDLLWRHMLSGATYIYQLQNGYFQQGLALNVVGPDWNVATIADVNGDDTDDIIWRNQQSGLNWVYRMANNTIQLSYSLNQVADINWQLVGGTDLNQDNQDDLIWRHQNTGQNVIYYLANGQISQISQLNTTPLQWQWVDHQGQRKLLQESPLEKALRTGDAAELEPETLINAAIDTIDDAKASSVQLLSRLYNLNADGSPKADNSSLTQLTWNPTHDAALLGATYGQNTPVLETNSVFVDGYTIQQKPIVIAGTKDQQNNRGRYMAFGSHPLRNLYRDANSVNQQMNQFVLNSLSWLTQRDEISQASLDIVIAHQDQSFYFPDEVATRAWLDTNLPNARYNDENTCDGQQLSACITPDTDLLIISQIASDQDSPPDIAETIADALNQNVAVLYFHHNGNITPLGQQIFKQLDIGYTWDNYWRKLQVKNYSPTMLVEHLPQDIQSIKTTLTHLKNDSFTIDFSLCDDKSCPESSQYQSQFLDGAQAIKQMLQQLDSAQIRIFDQVSYRLPKLLLLACDQYRQDVTYPMDKNATQQVEFLSSLLADHCLYYSRDIAPAQPDMGNFSRSDFSHISPVTKNVLMQSKRHFRSSGAYALPGQTFSVTRTDNANVETTIFINTLRSGATHEFQTDGYKRPKHLQSSKFSITPGQTLHLTSSYGGPIQIGFDTNNQNVAFTFTQVGEHPYWNGEEDNIFFTAALAQADYDWAEMVTPGFEVHSKIEKMQTSLSESPWSSPAEIAAATERYVHNYPHILAGFQGPGIDTVNEIIDFASSRGWQVDTIDLVKHMNADQANCGYGCSGNPYDAYWSFNPIGHGDLHELGHGLERGRFRFEGWDGHASTNFYSYYSKSRYHLDTGSDPSCQNLPFDSLSSLLTQSTMEADPFSFMQAANLTSWSQGAAIYVQIFKSAQAEGVVDDGWHVLGRLHILDREFNRADNSDAEWLAARETLGFTLFTREEAKALPKNDWLAIALSVVTQRDMRNYIHMWGLAIGNDAQQQIAALNLPTMPTTFYDYPSNNAYCLGL
;
A
#
# COMPACT_ATOMS: atom_id res chain seq x y z
N MET A 1 57.14 -48.87 63.63
CA MET A 1 57.58 -50.28 63.81
C MET A 1 56.58 -51.18 63.07
N PRO A 2 56.99 -52.27 62.38
CA PRO A 2 58.05 -52.29 61.35
C PRO A 2 57.78 -53.25 60.14
N ARG A 3 58.69 -53.19 59.15
CA ARG A 3 59.15 -54.23 58.19
C ARG A 3 58.27 -54.51 56.94
N ARG A 4 58.82 -54.75 55.73
CA ARG A 4 60.14 -55.27 55.32
C ARG A 4 60.41 -54.99 53.83
N ALA A 5 61.68 -54.83 53.47
CA ALA A 5 62.20 -54.73 52.10
C ALA A 5 62.40 -56.10 51.43
N LEU A 6 62.45 -56.13 50.09
CA LEU A 6 63.40 -56.92 49.28
C LEU A 6 63.34 -56.46 47.81
N SER A 7 64.52 -56.26 47.21
CA SER A 7 64.75 -55.94 45.80
C SER A 7 64.64 -57.16 44.90
N HIS A 8 64.44 -56.97 43.59
CA HIS A 8 65.22 -57.58 42.48
C HIS A 8 64.84 -56.93 41.14
N THR A 9 65.87 -56.62 40.34
CA THR A 9 65.83 -56.02 39.00
C THR A 9 65.86 -57.12 37.94
N LEU A 10 65.05 -57.05 36.87
CA LEU A 10 65.40 -57.54 35.53
C LEU A 10 64.43 -56.98 34.44
N LEU A 11 65.01 -56.44 33.36
CA LEU A 11 64.36 -55.92 32.15
C LEU A 11 63.77 -57.02 31.24
N CYS A 12 62.57 -56.82 30.67
CA CYS A 12 62.31 -56.89 29.21
C CYS A 12 60.84 -56.54 28.81
N VAL A 13 60.69 -55.33 28.28
CA VAL A 13 59.90 -54.83 27.11
C VAL A 13 58.73 -55.66 26.55
N ILE A 14 57.49 -55.11 26.62
CA ILE A 14 56.41 -54.96 25.59
C ILE A 14 55.47 -53.80 26.11
N PRO A 15 54.92 -52.89 25.28
CA PRO A 15 54.90 -51.45 25.58
C PRO A 15 53.84 -51.02 26.60
N LEU A 16 54.27 -50.14 27.51
CA LEU A 16 53.39 -49.20 28.20
C LEU A 16 52.80 -48.28 27.12
N ILE A 17 51.57 -48.56 26.69
CA ILE A 17 50.70 -47.47 26.27
C ILE A 17 50.46 -46.69 27.55
N LEU A 18 51.06 -45.50 27.62
CA LEU A 18 50.63 -44.46 28.53
C LEU A 18 49.11 -44.34 28.37
N LEU A 19 48.36 -44.83 29.36
CA LEU A 19 47.06 -44.23 29.66
C LEU A 19 47.40 -42.80 30.05
N SER A 20 47.48 -41.94 29.04
CA SER A 20 47.31 -40.52 29.20
C SER A 20 46.04 -40.34 30.04
N PRO A 21 46.03 -39.41 31.02
CA PRO A 21 44.75 -38.99 31.58
C PRO A 21 43.87 -38.61 30.38
N ILE A 22 42.62 -39.08 30.39
CA ILE A 22 41.61 -38.50 29.52
C ILE A 22 41.63 -37.01 29.88
N VAL A 23 42.26 -36.21 29.02
CA VAL A 23 42.17 -34.77 29.12
C VAL A 23 40.73 -34.51 28.71
N GLN A 24 39.84 -34.37 29.71
CA GLN A 24 38.54 -33.75 29.48
C GLN A 24 38.84 -32.46 28.72
N SER A 25 38.12 -32.23 27.64
CA SER A 25 38.41 -31.11 26.75
C SER A 25 37.12 -30.36 26.54
N SER A 26 37.02 -29.17 27.13
CA SER A 26 35.89 -28.27 26.97
C SER A 26 35.69 -27.99 25.49
N SER A 27 34.46 -28.10 25.03
CA SER A 27 34.12 -28.11 23.62
C SER A 27 32.93 -27.23 23.33
N ILE A 28 33.02 -26.51 22.23
CA ILE A 28 31.98 -25.60 21.79
C ILE A 28 31.47 -26.07 20.43
N PHE A 29 30.17 -25.92 20.19
CA PHE A 29 29.55 -26.41 18.97
C PHE A 29 29.04 -25.24 18.14
N TRP A 30 29.32 -25.31 16.85
CA TRP A 30 28.92 -24.31 15.87
C TRP A 30 28.08 -24.96 14.79
N ARG A 31 26.97 -24.31 14.46
CA ARG A 31 26.06 -24.72 13.40
C ARG A 31 25.93 -23.64 12.35
N ASN A 32 26.11 -24.00 11.09
CA ASN A 32 25.94 -23.09 9.98
C ASN A 32 24.46 -23.05 9.56
N SER A 33 23.87 -21.87 9.65
CA SER A 33 22.46 -21.60 9.34
C SER A 33 22.13 -21.72 7.84
N GLN A 34 23.11 -21.57 6.94
CA GLN A 34 22.90 -21.65 5.50
C GLN A 34 22.99 -23.07 4.97
N ASN A 35 24.03 -23.82 5.38
CA ASN A 35 24.31 -25.14 4.82
C ASN A 35 24.06 -26.29 5.80
N GLY A 36 23.67 -26.00 7.05
CA GLY A 36 23.32 -27.01 8.05
C GLY A 36 24.50 -27.76 8.67
N GLN A 37 25.75 -27.41 8.35
CA GLN A 37 26.93 -28.06 8.91
C GLN A 37 27.07 -27.80 10.40
N THR A 38 27.41 -28.83 11.17
CA THR A 38 27.70 -28.74 12.61
C THR A 38 29.14 -29.16 12.85
N TRP A 39 29.87 -28.34 13.61
CA TRP A 39 31.27 -28.53 13.96
C TRP A 39 31.46 -28.42 15.46
N ARG A 40 32.30 -29.28 16.01
CA ARG A 40 32.81 -29.20 17.39
C ARG A 40 34.18 -28.55 17.37
N TYR A 41 34.40 -27.60 18.26
CA TYR A 41 35.68 -26.95 18.45
C TYR A 41 36.16 -27.26 19.86
N VAL A 42 37.35 -27.81 19.96
CA VAL A 42 37.94 -28.23 21.22
C VAL A 42 39.09 -27.32 21.56
N PHE A 43 39.15 -26.90 22.83
CA PHE A 43 40.31 -26.21 23.37
C PHE A 43 41.21 -27.21 24.09
N ASP A 44 42.51 -27.21 23.75
CA ASP A 44 43.53 -27.95 24.48
C ASP A 44 44.81 -27.12 24.62
N ASN A 45 45.83 -27.67 25.30
CA ASN A 45 47.12 -26.99 25.53
C ASN A 45 47.89 -26.61 24.25
N SER A 46 47.42 -27.01 23.06
CA SER A 46 47.98 -26.64 21.75
C SER A 46 47.13 -25.63 20.96
N GLY A 47 45.99 -25.19 21.51
CA GLY A 47 45.07 -24.22 20.91
C GLY A 47 43.74 -24.83 20.46
N TRP A 48 42.97 -24.08 19.68
CA TRP A 48 41.66 -24.51 19.17
C TRP A 48 41.81 -25.49 18.00
N ARG A 49 41.12 -26.62 18.06
CA ARG A 49 40.96 -27.58 16.96
C ARG A 49 39.50 -27.74 16.58
N SER A 50 39.17 -27.75 15.28
CA SER A 50 37.82 -27.99 14.79
C SER A 50 37.63 -29.42 14.27
N GLN A 51 36.45 -29.98 14.49
CA GLN A 51 36.06 -31.32 14.10
C GLN A 51 34.66 -31.27 13.48
N TYR A 52 34.52 -31.70 12.24
CA TYR A 52 33.22 -31.81 11.59
C TYR A 52 32.41 -32.94 12.23
N ILE A 53 31.13 -32.70 12.52
CA ILE A 53 30.21 -33.72 13.06
C ILE A 53 29.30 -34.22 11.95
N ASN A 54 28.46 -33.35 11.42
CA ASN A 54 27.43 -33.71 10.46
C ASN A 54 26.89 -32.49 9.70
N THR A 55 26.00 -32.75 8.74
CA THR A 55 25.18 -31.73 8.08
C THR A 55 23.71 -32.10 8.29
N VAL A 56 22.97 -31.22 8.96
CA VAL A 56 21.53 -31.42 9.23
C VAL A 56 20.78 -30.18 8.71
N PRO A 57 19.69 -30.32 7.93
CA PRO A 57 18.97 -29.18 7.35
C PRO A 57 18.56 -28.11 8.38
N SER A 58 18.46 -26.85 7.97
CA SER A 58 18.21 -25.69 8.85
C SER A 58 16.84 -25.69 9.56
N ALA A 59 15.89 -26.51 9.08
CA ALA A 59 14.64 -26.82 9.78
C ALA A 59 14.88 -27.45 11.17
N TRP A 60 16.02 -28.14 11.33
CA TRP A 60 16.43 -28.76 12.58
C TRP A 60 17.22 -27.81 13.48
N GLN A 61 16.85 -27.76 14.74
CA GLN A 61 17.49 -27.04 15.83
C GLN A 61 18.24 -28.04 16.71
N ALA A 62 19.46 -27.70 17.15
CA ALA A 62 20.26 -28.54 18.05
C ALA A 62 20.22 -27.99 19.48
N PHE A 63 20.26 -28.91 20.43
CA PHE A 63 20.37 -28.69 21.86
C PHE A 63 21.49 -29.59 22.37
N LEU A 64 22.37 -29.08 23.24
CA LEU A 64 23.45 -29.85 23.86
C LEU A 64 23.10 -30.28 25.27
N GLY A 65 23.60 -31.43 25.70
CA GLY A 65 23.47 -31.92 27.06
C GLY A 65 24.08 -33.30 27.19
N ASP A 66 24.47 -33.72 28.39
CA ASP A 66 24.98 -35.07 28.63
C ASP A 66 23.81 -36.03 28.89
N LEU A 67 23.30 -36.68 27.85
CA LEU A 67 22.13 -37.57 28.00
C LEU A 67 22.48 -38.91 28.64
N ASN A 68 23.76 -39.25 28.76
CA ASN A 68 24.19 -40.60 29.12
C ASN A 68 25.13 -40.69 30.34
N GLY A 69 25.53 -39.55 30.92
CA GLY A 69 26.31 -39.42 32.13
C GLY A 69 27.78 -39.77 31.93
N ASP A 70 28.34 -39.44 30.76
CA ASP A 70 29.76 -39.68 30.44
C ASP A 70 30.62 -38.41 30.46
N ASP A 71 30.09 -37.32 31.01
CA ASP A 71 30.63 -35.96 31.05
C ASP A 71 30.94 -35.39 29.65
N GLN A 72 30.25 -35.89 28.62
CA GLN A 72 30.39 -35.42 27.24
C GLN A 72 29.06 -34.89 26.69
N GLN A 73 29.18 -33.83 25.88
CA GLN A 73 28.04 -33.19 25.25
C GLN A 73 27.44 -34.07 24.13
N ASP A 74 26.20 -34.51 24.33
CA ASP A 74 25.34 -35.15 23.33
C ASP A 74 24.52 -34.10 22.56
N ILE A 75 23.78 -34.53 21.53
CA ILE A 75 22.96 -33.64 20.71
C ILE A 75 21.53 -34.13 20.59
N VAL A 76 20.56 -33.29 20.95
CA VAL A 76 19.15 -33.45 20.57
C VAL A 76 18.81 -32.51 19.42
N TRP A 77 18.31 -33.07 18.33
CA TRP A 77 17.80 -32.39 17.16
C TRP A 77 16.28 -32.27 17.22
N ARG A 78 15.73 -31.07 17.07
CA ARG A 78 14.29 -30.83 16.91
C ARG A 78 13.99 -30.26 15.53
N ASN A 79 13.17 -30.94 14.75
CA ASN A 79 12.63 -30.39 13.50
C ASN A 79 11.46 -29.45 13.80
N ARG A 80 11.61 -28.16 13.45
CA ARG A 80 10.61 -27.13 13.73
C ARG A 80 9.41 -27.14 12.77
N GLU A 81 9.53 -27.84 11.65
CA GLU A 81 8.48 -27.97 10.64
C GLU A 81 7.64 -29.23 10.87
N THR A 82 8.27 -30.34 11.25
CA THR A 82 7.58 -31.64 11.42
C THR A 82 7.34 -32.04 12.87
N GLY A 83 8.03 -31.39 13.83
CA GLY A 83 7.97 -31.72 15.24
C GLY A 83 8.76 -32.96 15.67
N VAL A 84 9.48 -33.61 14.75
CA VAL A 84 10.30 -34.80 15.04
C VAL A 84 11.51 -34.41 15.90
N ASN A 85 11.82 -35.23 16.92
CA ASN A 85 13.02 -35.08 17.75
C ASN A 85 13.94 -36.29 17.59
N TRP A 86 15.24 -36.05 17.42
CA TRP A 86 16.26 -37.07 17.19
C TRP A 86 17.43 -36.89 18.14
N GLY A 87 17.89 -37.95 18.80
CA GLY A 87 19.01 -37.90 19.75
C GLY A 87 20.25 -38.56 19.18
N TYR A 88 21.40 -37.94 19.40
CA TYR A 88 22.74 -38.46 19.10
C TYR A 88 23.56 -38.53 20.39
N LEU A 89 23.92 -39.74 20.81
CA LEU A 89 24.95 -39.92 21.83
C LEU A 89 26.32 -39.76 21.18
N MET A 90 27.22 -39.07 21.84
CA MET A 90 28.47 -38.57 21.30
C MET A 90 29.67 -39.09 22.10
N ASN A 91 30.79 -39.29 21.42
CA ASN A 91 32.10 -39.41 22.06
C ASN A 91 33.06 -38.52 21.25
N GLY A 92 33.29 -37.32 21.76
CA GLY A 92 33.87 -36.23 20.99
C GLY A 92 33.05 -35.87 19.74
N ALA A 93 33.64 -36.03 18.55
CA ALA A 93 32.94 -35.78 17.28
C ALA A 93 32.28 -37.04 16.67
N ILE A 94 32.36 -38.18 17.35
CA ILE A 94 31.84 -39.47 16.86
C ILE A 94 30.44 -39.67 17.45
N ILE A 95 29.46 -39.92 16.58
CA ILE A 95 28.11 -40.34 16.99
C ILE A 95 28.18 -41.84 17.35
N THR A 96 28.04 -42.18 18.63
CA THR A 96 28.10 -43.56 19.14
C THR A 96 26.76 -44.28 19.00
N GLN A 97 25.66 -43.53 19.15
CA GLN A 97 24.30 -44.01 18.98
C GLN A 97 23.41 -42.90 18.41
N SER A 98 22.43 -43.25 17.58
CA SER A 98 21.43 -42.29 17.09
C SER A 98 20.05 -42.92 16.97
N GLN A 99 19.01 -42.22 17.41
CA GLN A 99 17.62 -42.66 17.23
C GLN A 99 16.62 -41.50 17.29
N GLN A 100 15.47 -41.65 16.64
CA GLN A 100 14.33 -40.76 16.87
C GLN A 100 13.84 -40.95 18.30
N ILE A 101 13.79 -39.86 19.09
CA ILE A 101 13.31 -39.88 20.47
C ILE A 101 11.78 -39.95 20.48
N ASN A 102 11.14 -38.99 19.81
CA ASN A 102 9.69 -38.89 19.68
C ASN A 102 9.30 -37.91 18.55
N GLN A 103 8.01 -37.63 18.41
CA GLN A 103 7.48 -36.53 17.59
C GLN A 103 6.46 -35.76 18.41
N ALA A 104 6.75 -34.49 18.69
CA ALA A 104 5.87 -33.57 19.42
C ALA A 104 5.42 -32.46 18.47
N SER A 105 4.14 -32.08 18.47
CA SER A 105 3.60 -31.06 17.55
C SER A 105 4.42 -29.77 17.59
N THR A 106 4.37 -28.99 16.51
CA THR A 106 5.13 -27.75 16.35
C THR A 106 4.76 -26.66 17.37
N GLU A 107 3.61 -26.80 18.04
CA GLU A 107 3.18 -25.96 19.16
C GLU A 107 4.03 -26.17 20.43
N TRP A 108 4.74 -27.29 20.55
CA TRP A 108 5.68 -27.56 21.65
C TRP A 108 7.06 -27.03 21.30
N ASN A 109 7.67 -26.28 22.21
CA ASN A 109 9.03 -25.79 22.09
C ASN A 109 9.90 -26.52 23.11
N LEU A 110 11.02 -27.08 22.65
CA LEU A 110 12.06 -27.59 23.54
C LEU A 110 12.80 -26.38 24.10
N MET A 111 12.83 -26.27 25.43
CA MET A 111 13.36 -25.11 26.15
C MET A 111 14.82 -25.29 26.57
N GLY A 112 15.29 -26.53 26.65
CA GLY A 112 16.66 -26.88 27.01
C GLY A 112 16.79 -28.31 27.51
N LEU A 113 18.04 -28.71 27.75
CA LEU A 113 18.44 -29.95 28.39
C LEU A 113 19.14 -29.63 29.72
N ALA A 114 18.84 -30.39 30.77
CA ALA A 114 19.44 -30.25 32.10
C ALA A 114 19.10 -31.46 33.00
N ASP A 115 19.96 -31.83 33.95
CA ASP A 115 19.67 -32.88 34.93
C ASP A 115 18.61 -32.42 35.95
N LEU A 116 17.39 -32.97 35.85
CA LEU A 116 16.28 -32.60 36.72
C LEU A 116 16.06 -33.60 37.87
N ASN A 117 16.80 -34.72 37.88
CA ASN A 117 16.56 -35.84 38.78
C ASN A 117 17.81 -36.33 39.54
N ASN A 118 18.95 -35.66 39.35
CA ASN A 118 20.24 -35.92 39.97
C ASN A 118 20.71 -37.37 39.71
N ASP A 119 20.59 -37.81 38.46
CA ASP A 119 21.13 -39.10 37.98
C ASP A 119 22.34 -38.95 37.05
N ASP A 120 22.90 -37.73 37.01
CA ASP A 120 24.01 -37.27 36.17
C ASP A 120 23.68 -37.32 34.67
N LYS A 121 22.38 -37.33 34.29
CA LYS A 121 21.94 -37.29 32.88
C LYS A 121 20.95 -36.15 32.64
N ASP A 122 21.15 -35.46 31.52
CA ASP A 122 20.31 -34.36 31.12
C ASP A 122 18.93 -34.82 30.59
N ASP A 123 17.89 -34.18 31.12
CA ASP A 123 16.49 -34.38 30.79
C ASP A 123 15.95 -33.29 29.84
N MET A 124 14.75 -33.46 29.28
CA MET A 124 14.16 -32.48 28.33
C MET A 124 13.01 -31.66 28.94
N ILE A 125 13.10 -30.32 28.82
CA ILE A 125 12.06 -29.39 29.26
C ILE A 125 11.30 -28.82 28.06
N TRP A 126 9.98 -28.94 28.06
CA TRP A 126 9.10 -28.52 26.97
C TRP A 126 8.13 -27.42 27.41
N ARG A 127 7.83 -26.47 26.52
CA ARG A 127 6.74 -25.50 26.71
C ARG A 127 5.84 -25.39 25.47
N ASN A 128 4.53 -25.53 25.66
CA ASN A 128 3.53 -25.33 24.62
C ASN A 128 3.17 -23.85 24.47
N THR A 129 2.70 -23.45 23.28
CA THR A 129 2.17 -22.11 22.99
C THR A 129 1.02 -21.71 23.90
N ASP A 130 0.24 -22.66 24.45
CA ASP A 130 -0.82 -22.40 25.42
C ASP A 130 -0.34 -22.26 26.88
N GLY A 131 0.98 -22.32 27.09
CA GLY A 131 1.60 -22.13 28.40
C GLY A 131 1.80 -23.41 29.21
N ARG A 132 1.38 -24.60 28.75
CA ARG A 132 1.71 -25.87 29.42
C ARG A 132 3.22 -26.13 29.38
N VAL A 133 3.76 -26.64 30.49
CA VAL A 133 5.17 -27.03 30.62
C VAL A 133 5.26 -28.53 30.91
N TRP A 134 6.10 -29.24 30.17
CA TRP A 134 6.28 -30.69 30.25
C TRP A 134 7.74 -31.05 30.53
N VAL A 135 7.97 -32.08 31.34
CA VAL A 135 9.30 -32.66 31.57
C VAL A 135 9.33 -34.08 31.07
N TYR A 136 10.38 -34.42 30.31
CA TYR A 136 10.71 -35.79 29.92
C TYR A 136 12.00 -36.18 30.62
N LEU A 137 11.91 -37.12 31.57
CA LEU A 137 13.08 -37.71 32.21
C LEU A 137 13.68 -38.76 31.28
N MET A 138 14.97 -38.65 31.02
CA MET A 138 15.69 -39.38 29.99
C MET A 138 16.55 -40.50 30.60
N ASP A 139 16.88 -41.50 29.80
CA ASP A 139 17.95 -42.48 30.07
C ASP A 139 18.66 -42.76 28.74
N GLY A 140 19.73 -42.00 28.49
CA GLY A 140 20.27 -41.85 27.14
C GLY A 140 19.24 -41.18 26.23
N ILE A 141 19.11 -41.68 25.01
CA ILE A 141 18.16 -41.18 24.01
C ILE A 141 16.74 -41.80 24.13
N THR A 142 16.40 -42.35 25.30
CA THR A 142 15.08 -42.96 25.57
C THR A 142 14.34 -42.16 26.65
N ILE A 143 13.05 -41.90 26.46
CA ILE A 143 12.20 -41.29 27.49
C ILE A 143 11.85 -42.36 28.52
N ASN A 144 12.40 -42.26 29.73
CA ASN A 144 12.08 -43.18 30.83
C ASN A 144 10.73 -42.82 31.46
N HIS A 145 10.48 -41.53 31.69
CA HIS A 145 9.24 -41.01 32.27
C HIS A 145 8.90 -39.62 31.71
N SER A 146 7.62 -39.23 31.70
CA SER A 146 7.22 -37.86 31.34
C SER A 146 5.96 -37.41 32.08
N HIS A 147 5.92 -36.14 32.49
CA HIS A 147 4.78 -35.57 33.23
C HIS A 147 4.71 -34.05 33.12
N ARG A 148 3.49 -33.51 33.18
CA ARG A 148 3.27 -32.07 33.11
C ARG A 148 3.81 -31.43 34.38
N LEU A 149 4.67 -30.42 34.24
CA LEU A 149 5.30 -29.70 35.34
C LEU A 149 4.39 -28.56 35.84
N ALA A 150 3.93 -27.68 34.94
CA ALA A 150 3.08 -26.54 35.28
C ALA A 150 2.25 -26.06 34.08
N THR A 151 1.44 -25.03 34.29
CA THR A 151 0.79 -24.25 33.23
C THR A 151 0.88 -22.77 33.56
N VAL A 152 1.59 -22.03 32.73
CA VAL A 152 1.78 -20.58 32.83
C VAL A 152 1.27 -19.97 31.53
N SER A 153 -0.02 -19.63 31.52
CA SER A 153 -0.79 -19.19 30.34
C SER A 153 -0.49 -17.76 29.89
N ASP A 154 0.07 -16.95 30.78
CA ASP A 154 0.57 -15.63 30.43
C ASP A 154 1.84 -15.78 29.58
N ASP A 155 1.74 -15.33 28.33
CA ASP A 155 2.78 -15.47 27.32
C ASP A 155 3.97 -14.55 27.58
N GLN A 156 3.83 -13.56 28.46
CA GLN A 156 4.91 -12.65 28.87
C GLN A 156 5.88 -13.33 29.83
N TRP A 157 5.47 -14.42 30.49
CA TRP A 157 6.40 -15.26 31.22
C TRP A 157 7.16 -16.16 30.26
N LYS A 158 8.50 -16.09 30.31
CA LYS A 158 9.40 -16.95 29.54
C LYS A 158 10.32 -17.71 30.50
N ILE A 159 10.60 -18.98 30.18
CA ILE A 159 11.71 -19.70 30.80
C ILE A 159 12.96 -19.17 30.12
N VAL A 160 13.84 -18.52 30.88
CA VAL A 160 15.04 -17.82 30.39
C VAL A 160 16.34 -18.46 30.89
N GLY A 161 16.24 -19.54 31.67
CA GLY A 161 17.40 -20.30 32.12
C GLY A 161 17.00 -21.62 32.78
N LEU A 162 17.91 -22.58 32.72
CA LEU A 162 17.94 -23.81 33.52
C LEU A 162 19.24 -23.78 34.32
N GLY A 163 19.21 -24.17 35.60
CA GLY A 163 20.40 -24.20 36.46
C GLY A 163 20.11 -24.70 37.86
N ASP A 164 21.09 -25.29 38.54
CA ASP A 164 21.00 -25.62 39.95
C ASP A 164 21.30 -24.37 40.80
N PHE A 165 20.27 -23.54 41.02
CA PHE A 165 20.40 -22.30 41.79
C PHE A 165 20.51 -22.51 43.30
N ASN A 166 20.49 -23.77 43.76
CA ASN A 166 20.33 -24.11 45.16
C ASN A 166 21.38 -25.10 45.69
N GLY A 167 22.12 -25.76 44.81
CA GLY A 167 23.23 -26.67 45.10
C GLY A 167 22.78 -28.07 45.54
N ASP A 168 21.58 -28.51 45.16
CA ASP A 168 21.04 -29.83 45.52
C ASP A 168 21.23 -30.91 44.43
N GLY A 169 21.88 -30.55 43.32
CA GLY A 169 22.12 -31.39 42.16
C GLY A 169 20.91 -31.55 41.25
N HIS A 170 19.82 -30.81 41.48
CA HIS A 170 18.67 -30.76 40.58
C HIS A 170 18.59 -29.40 39.89
N HIS A 171 18.58 -29.38 38.56
CA HIS A 171 18.39 -28.14 37.83
C HIS A 171 16.95 -27.61 37.96
N ASP A 172 16.85 -26.31 38.18
CA ASP A 172 15.64 -25.54 38.37
C ASP A 172 15.28 -24.70 37.13
N LEU A 173 14.07 -24.13 37.08
CA LEU A 173 13.61 -23.26 35.97
C LEU A 173 13.65 -21.78 36.37
N LEU A 174 14.40 -20.96 35.64
CA LEU A 174 14.36 -19.50 35.79
C LEU A 174 13.31 -18.88 34.86
N TRP A 175 12.28 -18.30 35.45
CA TRP A 175 11.21 -17.58 34.78
C TRP A 175 11.43 -16.08 34.83
N ARG A 176 11.16 -15.39 33.72
CA ARG A 176 11.15 -13.92 33.64
C ARG A 176 9.91 -13.43 32.93
N HIS A 177 9.29 -12.40 33.51
CA HIS A 177 8.18 -11.69 32.88
C HIS A 177 8.73 -10.54 32.03
N MET A 178 8.50 -10.58 30.72
CA MET A 178 9.17 -9.69 29.76
C MET A 178 8.76 -8.21 29.90
N LEU A 179 7.53 -7.91 30.35
CA LEU A 179 7.11 -6.52 30.60
C LEU A 179 7.47 -5.99 31.98
N SER A 180 7.10 -6.73 33.05
CA SER A 180 7.28 -6.25 34.42
C SER A 180 8.71 -6.41 34.95
N GLY A 181 9.53 -7.26 34.32
CA GLY A 181 10.87 -7.57 34.80
C GLY A 181 10.92 -8.50 36.02
N ALA A 182 9.77 -9.00 36.47
CA ALA A 182 9.68 -9.94 37.57
C ALA A 182 10.38 -11.26 37.22
N THR A 183 11.12 -11.83 38.17
CA THR A 183 11.91 -13.05 37.98
C THR A 183 11.59 -14.06 39.07
N TYR A 184 11.40 -15.33 38.70
CA TYR A 184 11.07 -16.43 39.61
C TYR A 184 11.95 -17.64 39.33
N ILE A 185 12.36 -18.34 40.38
CA ILE A 185 12.92 -19.69 40.27
C ILE A 185 11.80 -20.68 40.58
N TYR A 186 11.55 -21.61 39.68
CA TYR A 186 10.71 -22.77 39.93
C TYR A 186 11.62 -23.90 40.37
N GLN A 187 11.65 -24.11 41.68
CA GLN A 187 12.46 -25.16 42.27
C GLN A 187 11.86 -26.53 41.94
N LEU A 188 12.70 -27.44 41.48
CA LEU A 188 12.37 -28.80 41.10
C LEU A 188 13.01 -29.82 42.02
N GLN A 189 12.41 -30.99 42.07
CA GLN A 189 13.00 -32.17 42.68
C GLN A 189 12.51 -33.39 41.91
N ASN A 190 13.44 -34.19 41.36
CA ASN A 190 13.12 -35.32 40.49
C ASN A 190 12.19 -34.95 39.32
N GLY A 191 12.40 -33.77 38.72
CA GLY A 191 11.58 -33.21 37.65
C GLY A 191 10.20 -32.69 38.06
N TYR A 192 9.85 -32.72 39.35
CA TYR A 192 8.56 -32.21 39.85
C TYR A 192 8.72 -30.82 40.47
N PHE A 193 7.78 -29.93 40.13
CA PHE A 193 7.67 -28.61 40.74
C PHE A 193 7.42 -28.71 42.25
N GLN A 194 8.29 -28.08 43.03
CA GLN A 194 8.16 -27.98 44.49
C GLN A 194 7.55 -26.64 44.89
N GLN A 195 8.20 -25.54 44.48
CA GLN A 195 7.78 -24.19 44.84
C GLN A 195 8.30 -23.15 43.85
N GLY A 196 7.62 -22.00 43.79
CA GLY A 196 8.04 -20.82 43.03
C GLY A 196 8.59 -19.76 43.97
N LEU A 197 9.84 -19.36 43.78
CA LEU A 197 10.55 -18.40 44.61
C LEU A 197 10.79 -17.12 43.81
N ALA A 198 10.26 -16.00 44.28
CA ALA A 198 10.46 -14.71 43.63
C ALA A 198 11.87 -14.18 43.93
N LEU A 199 12.57 -13.73 42.89
CA LEU A 199 13.76 -12.87 43.01
C LEU A 199 13.33 -11.40 42.97
N ASN A 200 14.31 -10.50 42.96
CA ASN A 200 14.03 -9.08 42.75
C ASN A 200 13.54 -8.81 41.31
N VAL A 201 12.80 -7.71 41.16
CA VAL A 201 12.40 -7.19 39.85
C VAL A 201 13.60 -6.49 39.22
N VAL A 202 13.96 -6.88 38.01
CA VAL A 202 15.02 -6.25 37.21
C VAL A 202 14.38 -5.70 35.94
N GLY A 203 14.57 -4.42 35.65
CA GLY A 203 13.90 -3.71 34.55
C GLY A 203 13.98 -4.44 33.19
N PRO A 204 13.01 -4.22 32.29
CA PRO A 204 12.91 -4.94 31.02
C PRO A 204 14.06 -4.66 30.04
N ASP A 205 14.85 -3.61 30.30
CA ASP A 205 16.10 -3.29 29.62
C ASP A 205 17.25 -4.25 29.96
N TRP A 206 17.09 -5.11 30.97
CA TRP A 206 18.03 -6.18 31.32
C TRP A 206 17.54 -7.54 30.85
N ASN A 207 18.45 -8.35 30.34
CA ASN A 207 18.20 -9.75 29.99
C ASN A 207 19.11 -10.68 30.79
N VAL A 208 18.62 -11.88 31.11
CA VAL A 208 19.47 -12.98 31.54
C VAL A 208 20.33 -13.38 30.34
N ALA A 209 21.63 -13.20 30.49
CA ALA A 209 22.60 -13.36 29.44
C ALA A 209 23.13 -14.79 29.34
N THR A 210 23.35 -15.44 30.48
CA THR A 210 23.62 -16.88 30.61
C THR A 210 23.41 -17.30 32.06
N ILE A 211 23.28 -18.60 32.28
CA ILE A 211 23.46 -19.28 33.57
C ILE A 211 24.83 -19.95 33.54
N ALA A 212 25.56 -19.92 34.65
CA ALA A 212 26.91 -20.47 34.76
C ALA A 212 27.38 -20.48 36.22
N ASP A 213 28.11 -21.51 36.65
CA ASP A 213 28.83 -21.50 37.94
C ASP A 213 30.14 -20.72 37.79
N VAL A 214 30.06 -19.40 37.94
CA VAL A 214 31.22 -18.52 37.71
C VAL A 214 32.24 -18.55 38.85
N ASN A 215 32.01 -19.36 39.88
CA ASN A 215 32.77 -19.30 41.11
C ASN A 215 33.21 -20.67 41.67
N GLY A 216 32.74 -21.76 41.08
CA GLY A 216 33.16 -23.13 41.35
C GLY A 216 32.63 -23.68 42.67
N ASP A 217 31.44 -23.24 43.09
CA ASP A 217 30.75 -23.75 44.28
C ASP A 217 29.66 -24.77 43.97
N ASP A 218 29.64 -25.29 42.74
CA ASP A 218 28.66 -26.24 42.19
C ASP A 218 27.22 -25.69 42.23
N THR A 219 27.06 -24.35 42.33
CA THR A 219 25.78 -23.65 42.26
C THR A 219 25.78 -22.71 41.07
N ASP A 220 24.74 -22.80 40.24
CA ASP A 220 24.62 -21.97 39.06
C ASP A 220 24.25 -20.52 39.38
N ASP A 221 25.00 -19.58 38.79
CA ASP A 221 24.80 -18.14 38.98
C ASP A 221 24.04 -17.49 37.79
N ILE A 222 23.41 -16.33 38.01
CA ILE A 222 22.66 -15.60 36.98
C ILE A 222 23.46 -14.40 36.48
N ILE A 223 23.83 -14.41 35.19
CA ILE A 223 24.53 -13.30 34.55
C ILE A 223 23.52 -12.45 33.79
N TRP A 224 23.44 -11.16 34.11
CA TRP A 224 22.57 -10.18 33.48
C TRP A 224 23.33 -9.29 32.52
N ARG A 225 22.66 -8.84 31.45
CA ARG A 225 23.15 -7.82 30.53
C ARG A 225 22.07 -6.79 30.22
N ASN A 226 22.41 -5.52 30.42
CA ASN A 226 21.59 -4.39 30.03
C ASN A 226 21.73 -4.12 28.52
N GLN A 227 20.60 -4.14 27.80
CA GLN A 227 20.56 -4.01 26.35
C GLN A 227 20.65 -2.57 25.85
N GLN A 228 20.64 -1.57 26.75
CA GLN A 228 20.78 -0.15 26.37
C GLN A 228 22.18 0.38 26.66
N SER A 229 22.66 0.14 27.89
CA SER A 229 23.95 0.63 28.38
C SER A 229 25.10 -0.34 28.16
N GLY A 230 24.80 -1.62 27.89
CA GLY A 230 25.81 -2.67 27.77
C GLY A 230 26.44 -3.10 29.11
N LEU A 231 25.89 -2.70 30.25
CA LEU A 231 26.32 -3.16 31.58
C LEU A 231 26.08 -4.66 31.74
N ASN A 232 27.04 -5.37 32.34
CA ASN A 232 26.91 -6.77 32.73
C ASN A 232 26.98 -6.90 34.25
N TRP A 233 26.14 -7.75 34.80
CA TRP A 233 25.94 -7.91 36.24
C TRP A 233 25.86 -9.38 36.60
N VAL A 234 26.37 -9.76 37.76
CA VAL A 234 26.31 -11.15 38.26
C VAL A 234 25.48 -11.18 39.52
N TYR A 235 24.51 -12.10 39.58
CA TYR A 235 23.87 -12.53 40.80
C TYR A 235 24.44 -13.89 41.16
N ARG A 236 25.27 -13.93 42.19
CA ARG A 236 25.70 -15.20 42.76
C ARG A 236 24.57 -15.80 43.58
N MET A 237 24.24 -17.04 43.29
CA MET A 237 23.12 -17.74 43.85
C MET A 237 23.60 -18.71 44.94
N ALA A 238 22.75 -18.94 45.93
CA ALA A 238 22.87 -20.03 46.88
C ALA A 238 21.52 -20.26 47.54
N ASN A 239 21.12 -21.53 47.70
CA ASN A 239 19.84 -21.92 48.28
C ASN A 239 18.64 -21.17 47.65
N ASN A 240 18.61 -21.00 46.33
CA ASN A 240 17.59 -20.24 45.59
C ASN A 240 17.50 -18.74 45.94
N THR A 241 18.56 -18.15 46.50
CA THR A 241 18.61 -16.73 46.86
C THR A 241 19.85 -16.06 46.30
N ILE A 242 19.76 -14.73 46.07
CA ILE A 242 20.91 -13.94 45.64
C ILE A 242 21.82 -13.72 46.85
N GLN A 243 22.92 -14.46 46.92
CA GLN A 243 23.94 -14.33 47.96
C GLN A 243 24.79 -13.07 47.76
N LEU A 244 25.16 -12.78 46.51
CA LEU A 244 25.97 -11.62 46.16
C LEU A 244 25.51 -11.03 44.82
N SER A 245 25.57 -9.71 44.69
CA SER A 245 25.17 -9.01 43.47
C SER A 245 26.20 -7.92 43.16
N TYR A 246 26.80 -7.95 41.96
CA TYR A 246 27.83 -6.98 41.57
C TYR A 246 27.92 -6.78 40.05
N SER A 247 28.39 -5.59 39.64
CA SER A 247 28.75 -5.32 38.25
C SER A 247 29.99 -6.10 37.86
N LEU A 248 29.92 -6.87 36.77
CA LEU A 248 31.08 -7.56 36.21
C LEU A 248 31.93 -6.58 35.39
N ASN A 249 31.31 -5.93 34.40
CA ASN A 249 31.92 -4.91 33.55
C ASN A 249 30.85 -4.18 32.72
N GLN A 250 31.28 -3.26 31.84
CA GLN A 250 30.44 -2.64 30.82
C GLN A 250 31.03 -2.87 29.44
N VAL A 251 30.23 -3.43 28.53
CA VAL A 251 30.53 -3.53 27.09
C VAL A 251 29.50 -2.70 26.36
N ALA A 252 29.79 -1.40 26.18
CA ALA A 252 28.84 -0.40 25.69
C ALA A 252 28.31 -0.67 24.28
N ASP A 253 29.10 -1.36 23.44
CA ASP A 253 28.63 -1.84 22.15
C ASP A 253 27.68 -3.02 22.34
N ILE A 254 26.39 -2.74 22.17
CA ILE A 254 25.28 -3.68 22.36
C ILE A 254 25.27 -4.81 21.32
N ASN A 255 26.03 -4.68 20.23
CA ASN A 255 26.21 -5.76 19.26
C ASN A 255 27.06 -6.90 19.81
N TRP A 256 27.80 -6.68 20.90
CA TRP A 256 28.40 -7.78 21.66
C TRP A 256 27.33 -8.46 22.52
N GLN A 257 27.21 -9.77 22.33
CA GLN A 257 26.28 -10.62 23.06
C GLN A 257 27.06 -11.76 23.71
N LEU A 258 26.71 -12.06 24.97
CA LEU A 258 27.11 -13.31 25.62
C LEU A 258 26.35 -14.46 24.96
N VAL A 259 27.08 -15.48 24.51
CA VAL A 259 26.53 -16.61 23.74
C VAL A 259 26.73 -17.96 24.45
N GLY A 260 27.35 -17.98 25.62
CA GLY A 260 27.46 -19.16 26.46
C GLY A 260 28.28 -18.90 27.73
N GLY A 261 28.10 -19.78 28.72
CA GLY A 261 28.93 -19.93 29.91
C GLY A 261 29.34 -21.40 30.03
N THR A 262 30.63 -21.68 30.14
CA THR A 262 31.16 -23.05 30.34
C THR A 262 32.62 -22.96 30.77
N ASP A 263 33.09 -23.90 31.58
CA ASP A 263 34.50 -23.99 31.98
C ASP A 263 35.39 -24.32 30.78
N LEU A 264 36.06 -23.30 30.21
CA LEU A 264 36.91 -23.45 29.03
C LEU A 264 38.36 -23.72 29.38
N ASN A 265 38.80 -23.39 30.60
CA ASN A 265 40.18 -23.52 31.05
C ASN A 265 40.42 -24.68 32.03
N GLN A 266 39.36 -25.39 32.41
CA GLN A 266 39.33 -26.52 33.34
C GLN A 266 39.79 -26.14 34.75
N ASP A 267 39.38 -24.97 35.22
CA ASP A 267 39.61 -24.52 36.60
C ASP A 267 38.40 -24.74 37.51
N ASN A 268 37.41 -25.51 37.04
CA ASN A 268 36.13 -25.80 37.67
C ASN A 268 35.26 -24.55 37.88
N GLN A 269 35.44 -23.51 37.07
CA GLN A 269 34.59 -22.33 37.04
C GLN A 269 34.22 -22.01 35.61
N ASP A 270 32.97 -21.63 35.39
CA ASP A 270 32.48 -21.31 34.08
C ASP A 270 33.01 -19.97 33.56
N ASP A 271 33.52 -20.00 32.34
CA ASP A 271 33.98 -18.83 31.61
C ASP A 271 32.90 -18.29 30.68
N LEU A 272 32.99 -17.01 30.31
CA LEU A 272 31.97 -16.35 29.48
C LEU A 272 32.43 -16.16 28.04
N ILE A 273 31.57 -16.54 27.09
CA ILE A 273 31.86 -16.38 25.67
C ILE A 273 31.02 -15.26 25.05
N TRP A 274 31.69 -14.40 24.30
CA TRP A 274 31.14 -13.24 23.63
C TRP A 274 31.21 -13.36 22.12
N ARG A 275 30.18 -12.90 21.43
CA ARG A 275 30.14 -12.76 19.97
C ARG A 275 29.58 -11.40 19.56
N HIS A 276 30.26 -10.74 18.63
CA HIS A 276 29.77 -9.54 17.98
C HIS A 276 28.82 -9.89 16.83
N GLN A 277 27.57 -9.44 16.90
CA GLN A 277 26.50 -9.86 15.98
C GLN A 277 26.68 -9.37 14.54
N ASN A 278 27.33 -8.21 14.32
CA ASN A 278 27.52 -7.67 12.97
C ASN A 278 28.86 -8.06 12.31
N THR A 279 29.88 -8.43 13.10
CA THR A 279 31.22 -8.71 12.56
C THR A 279 31.61 -10.19 12.67
N GLY A 280 30.95 -10.95 13.55
CA GLY A 280 31.28 -12.34 13.84
C GLY A 280 32.53 -12.53 14.68
N GLN A 281 33.10 -11.44 15.24
CA GLN A 281 34.21 -11.51 16.18
C GLN A 281 33.79 -12.25 17.46
N ASN A 282 34.69 -13.04 18.05
CA ASN A 282 34.40 -13.80 19.27
C ASN A 282 35.49 -13.56 20.31
N VAL A 283 35.11 -13.52 21.58
CA VAL A 283 36.02 -13.25 22.70
C VAL A 283 35.62 -14.13 23.88
N ILE A 284 36.59 -14.62 24.64
CA ILE A 284 36.39 -15.34 25.90
C ILE A 284 36.81 -14.45 27.05
N TYR A 285 35.98 -14.39 28.07
CA TYR A 285 36.32 -13.82 29.37
C TYR A 285 36.49 -14.98 30.33
N TYR A 286 37.75 -15.26 30.66
CA TYR A 286 38.07 -16.22 31.70
C TYR A 286 37.70 -15.62 33.05
N LEU A 287 37.02 -16.42 33.89
CA LEU A 287 36.61 -15.99 35.22
C LEU A 287 37.49 -16.63 36.30
N ALA A 288 37.60 -15.96 37.45
CA ALA A 288 38.16 -16.52 38.67
C ALA A 288 37.47 -15.88 39.88
N ASN A 289 36.84 -16.70 40.72
CA ASN A 289 35.94 -16.32 41.80
C ASN A 289 34.89 -15.28 41.35
N GLY A 290 34.28 -15.49 40.19
CA GLY A 290 33.25 -14.63 39.62
C GLY A 290 33.75 -13.29 39.04
N GLN A 291 35.05 -13.07 38.92
CA GLN A 291 35.65 -11.86 38.34
C GLN A 291 36.41 -12.18 37.06
N ILE A 292 36.49 -11.24 36.12
CA ILE A 292 37.27 -11.41 34.88
C ILE A 292 38.76 -11.50 35.24
N SER A 293 39.35 -12.67 35.03
CA SER A 293 40.78 -12.94 35.27
C SER A 293 41.62 -12.68 34.02
N GLN A 294 41.08 -13.00 32.84
CA GLN A 294 41.75 -12.82 31.55
C GLN A 294 40.73 -12.67 30.42
N ILE A 295 41.07 -11.91 29.38
CA ILE A 295 40.29 -11.81 28.14
C ILE A 295 41.12 -12.36 26.99
N SER A 296 40.54 -13.23 26.16
CA SER A 296 41.21 -13.82 24.99
C SER A 296 40.38 -13.65 23.72
N GLN A 297 40.98 -13.11 22.66
CA GLN A 297 40.32 -12.99 21.36
C GLN A 297 40.37 -14.32 20.60
N LEU A 298 39.25 -14.70 20.01
CA LEU A 298 39.13 -15.84 19.12
C LEU A 298 39.07 -15.38 17.66
N ASN A 299 39.17 -16.35 16.74
CA ASN A 299 38.96 -16.09 15.33
C ASN A 299 37.55 -15.52 15.08
N THR A 300 37.48 -14.55 14.18
CA THR A 300 36.22 -14.09 13.61
C THR A 300 35.58 -15.25 12.85
N THR A 301 34.36 -15.59 13.23
CA THR A 301 33.59 -16.69 12.61
C THR A 301 32.42 -16.07 11.86
N PRO A 302 32.25 -16.35 10.55
CA PRO A 302 31.22 -15.71 9.72
C PRO A 302 29.81 -15.75 10.35
N LEU A 303 28.98 -14.76 10.05
CA LEU A 303 27.68 -14.55 10.71
C LEU A 303 26.71 -15.72 10.55
N GLN A 304 26.81 -16.47 9.45
CA GLN A 304 26.01 -17.66 9.21
C GLN A 304 26.30 -18.79 10.20
N TRP A 305 27.44 -18.79 10.91
CA TRP A 305 27.71 -19.73 11.97
C TRP A 305 27.09 -19.25 13.28
N GLN A 306 26.36 -20.14 13.94
CA GLN A 306 25.64 -19.90 15.18
C GLN A 306 26.17 -20.85 16.24
N TRP A 307 26.28 -20.36 17.47
CA TRP A 307 26.55 -21.19 18.63
C TRP A 307 25.39 -22.16 18.87
N VAL A 308 25.73 -23.37 19.30
CA VAL A 308 24.77 -24.33 19.85
C VAL A 308 25.05 -24.42 21.34
N ASP A 309 24.03 -24.26 22.18
CA ASP A 309 24.13 -24.29 23.64
C ASP A 309 23.16 -25.32 24.25
N HIS A 310 23.22 -25.44 25.58
CA HIS A 310 22.40 -26.36 26.37
C HIS A 310 20.90 -26.07 26.34
N GLN A 311 20.55 -24.81 26.11
CA GLN A 311 19.15 -24.38 26.12
C GLN A 311 18.53 -24.48 24.73
N GLY A 312 19.34 -24.64 23.67
CA GLY A 312 18.97 -24.58 22.25
C GLY A 312 18.07 -23.40 21.89
N GLN A 313 17.85 -22.48 22.80
CA GLN A 313 17.20 -21.21 22.57
C GLN A 313 18.19 -20.45 21.69
N ARG A 314 17.76 -20.03 20.49
CA ARG A 314 18.02 -18.61 20.22
C ARG A 314 17.52 -17.94 21.49
N LYS A 315 18.40 -17.31 22.29
CA LYS A 315 17.97 -16.20 23.17
C LYS A 315 16.80 -15.58 22.44
N LEU A 316 15.62 -15.56 23.05
CA LEU A 316 14.53 -14.75 22.54
C LEU A 316 15.17 -13.39 22.34
N LEU A 317 15.59 -13.10 21.10
CA LEU A 317 15.88 -11.76 20.65
C LEU A 317 14.53 -11.14 20.89
N GLN A 318 14.43 -10.40 21.99
CA GLN A 318 13.33 -9.52 22.19
C GLN A 318 13.27 -8.75 20.88
N GLU A 319 12.20 -9.00 20.12
CA GLU A 319 11.99 -8.42 18.81
C GLU A 319 12.26 -6.93 18.99
N SER A 320 13.19 -6.37 18.21
CA SER A 320 13.56 -4.97 18.39
C SER A 320 12.29 -4.12 18.26
N PRO A 321 12.18 -2.97 18.94
CA PRO A 321 11.01 -2.09 18.78
C PRO A 321 10.69 -1.81 17.31
N LEU A 322 11.72 -1.73 16.45
CA LEU A 322 11.60 -1.63 15.00
C LEU A 322 10.90 -2.84 14.37
N GLU A 323 11.36 -4.06 14.64
CA GLU A 323 10.73 -5.26 14.06
C GLU A 323 9.32 -5.48 14.62
N LYS A 324 9.08 -5.15 15.89
CA LYS A 324 7.74 -5.14 16.49
C LYS A 324 6.82 -4.17 15.76
N ALA A 325 7.29 -2.95 15.47
CA ALA A 325 6.53 -1.97 14.73
C ALA A 325 6.23 -2.42 13.29
N LEU A 326 7.19 -3.06 12.61
CA LEU A 326 7.00 -3.59 11.25
C LEU A 326 6.04 -4.78 11.18
N ARG A 327 5.87 -5.50 12.28
CA ARG A 327 4.91 -6.61 12.40
C ARG A 327 3.52 -6.13 12.84
N THR A 328 3.44 -5.15 13.73
CA THR A 328 2.17 -4.73 14.36
C THR A 328 1.55 -3.49 13.73
N GLY A 329 2.35 -2.66 13.07
CA GLY A 329 1.96 -1.32 12.65
C GLY A 329 1.96 -0.29 13.77
N ASP A 330 2.47 -0.64 14.96
CA ASP A 330 2.59 0.26 16.11
C ASP A 330 4.03 0.72 16.31
N ALA A 331 4.28 2.00 16.01
CA ALA A 331 5.58 2.65 16.17
C ALA A 331 5.65 3.58 17.38
N ALA A 332 4.73 3.50 18.35
CA ALA A 332 4.67 4.44 19.48
C ALA A 332 5.97 4.50 20.34
N GLU A 333 6.81 3.46 20.27
CA GLU A 333 8.10 3.38 20.97
C GLU A 333 9.29 3.85 20.12
N LEU A 334 9.06 4.39 18.91
CA LEU A 334 10.10 4.70 17.93
C LEU A 334 10.08 6.17 17.50
N GLU A 335 11.26 6.76 17.43
CA GLU A 335 11.46 8.08 16.82
C GLU A 335 11.44 8.01 15.28
N PRO A 336 10.93 9.04 14.59
CA PRO A 336 10.95 9.12 13.12
C PRO A 336 12.33 8.86 12.51
N GLU A 337 13.40 9.36 13.15
CA GLU A 337 14.77 9.19 12.68
C GLU A 337 15.18 7.70 12.57
N THR A 338 14.74 6.87 13.51
CA THR A 338 15.02 5.42 13.50
C THR A 338 14.39 4.76 12.28
N LEU A 339 13.16 5.14 11.94
CA LEU A 339 12.41 4.61 10.82
C LEU A 339 12.99 5.09 9.48
N ILE A 340 13.38 6.36 9.40
CA ILE A 340 14.03 6.93 8.20
C ILE A 340 15.38 6.29 7.95
N ASN A 341 16.21 6.10 8.99
CA ASN A 341 17.49 5.41 8.86
C ASN A 341 17.28 3.99 8.32
N ALA A 342 16.37 3.23 8.94
CA ALA A 342 16.05 1.88 8.48
C ALA A 342 15.48 1.86 7.05
N ALA A 343 14.72 2.87 6.62
CA ALA A 343 14.21 2.98 5.25
C ALA A 343 15.34 3.22 4.24
N ILE A 344 16.27 4.12 4.55
CA ILE A 344 17.46 4.38 3.73
C ILE A 344 18.33 3.13 3.63
N ASP A 345 18.59 2.46 4.76
CA ASP A 345 19.37 1.22 4.81
C ASP A 345 18.69 0.12 3.98
N THR A 346 17.36 0.00 4.09
CA THR A 346 16.58 -0.95 3.26
C THR A 346 16.73 -0.66 1.76
N ILE A 347 16.79 0.62 1.36
CA ILE A 347 17.01 1.01 -0.04
C ILE A 347 18.41 0.60 -0.50
N ASP A 348 19.42 0.85 0.32
CA ASP A 348 20.82 0.57 -0.01
C ASP A 348 21.13 -0.93 -0.03
N ASP A 349 20.58 -1.69 0.91
CA ASP A 349 20.70 -3.15 0.96
C ASP A 349 20.00 -3.82 -0.23
N ALA A 350 18.81 -3.33 -0.60
CA ALA A 350 18.10 -3.79 -1.78
C ALA A 350 18.89 -3.51 -3.07
N LYS A 351 19.51 -2.32 -3.18
CA LYS A 351 20.37 -1.99 -4.31
C LYS A 351 21.60 -2.90 -4.38
N ALA A 352 22.28 -3.12 -3.27
CA ALA A 352 23.44 -4.01 -3.20
C ALA A 352 23.06 -5.45 -3.60
N SER A 353 21.94 -5.96 -3.08
CA SER A 353 21.41 -7.29 -3.40
C SER A 353 21.03 -7.42 -4.88
N SER A 354 20.41 -6.38 -5.46
CA SER A 354 20.12 -6.30 -6.89
C SER A 354 21.38 -6.38 -7.74
N VAL A 355 22.45 -5.67 -7.37
CA VAL A 355 23.72 -5.73 -8.09
C VAL A 355 24.31 -7.13 -8.03
N GLN A 356 24.29 -7.80 -6.88
CA GLN A 356 24.76 -9.19 -6.75
C GLN A 356 23.98 -10.16 -7.66
N LEU A 357 22.66 -10.03 -7.68
CA LEU A 357 21.79 -10.82 -8.56
C LEU A 357 22.12 -10.58 -10.04
N LEU A 358 22.18 -9.32 -10.47
CA LEU A 358 22.51 -8.94 -11.84
C LEU A 358 23.91 -9.43 -12.22
N SER A 359 24.88 -9.35 -11.32
CA SER A 359 26.24 -9.86 -11.55
C SER A 359 26.25 -11.36 -11.82
N ARG A 360 25.40 -12.14 -11.14
CA ARG A 360 25.25 -13.57 -11.42
C ARG A 360 24.57 -13.81 -12.76
N LEU A 361 23.47 -13.12 -13.05
CA LEU A 361 22.68 -13.34 -14.27
C LEU A 361 23.41 -12.91 -15.55
N TYR A 362 24.20 -11.84 -15.49
CA TYR A 362 24.92 -11.27 -16.63
C TYR A 362 26.41 -11.61 -16.65
N ASN A 363 26.89 -12.42 -15.69
CA ASN A 363 28.30 -12.78 -15.54
C ASN A 363 29.22 -11.54 -15.45
N LEU A 364 28.88 -10.61 -14.56
CA LEU A 364 29.62 -9.36 -14.32
C LEU A 364 30.65 -9.55 -13.20
N ASN A 365 31.47 -8.53 -12.96
CA ASN A 365 32.27 -8.42 -11.74
C ASN A 365 31.38 -8.17 -10.51
N ALA A 366 31.95 -8.27 -9.30
CA ALA A 366 31.23 -8.05 -8.06
C ALA A 366 30.68 -6.61 -7.92
N ASP A 367 31.30 -5.64 -8.60
CA ASP A 367 30.85 -4.23 -8.67
C ASP A 367 29.81 -3.98 -9.79
N GLY A 368 29.42 -5.03 -10.53
CA GLY A 368 28.48 -4.95 -11.64
C GLY A 368 29.10 -4.47 -12.96
N SER A 369 30.42 -4.25 -13.03
CA SER A 369 31.10 -3.91 -14.28
C SER A 369 31.28 -5.14 -15.19
N PRO A 370 31.26 -4.98 -16.52
CA PRO A 370 31.58 -6.09 -17.44
C PRO A 370 33.02 -6.61 -17.26
N LYS A 371 33.20 -7.92 -17.39
CA LYS A 371 34.50 -8.58 -17.34
C LYS A 371 35.34 -8.24 -18.57
N ALA A 372 36.65 -8.06 -18.36
CA ALA A 372 37.60 -7.69 -19.41
C ALA A 372 37.79 -8.79 -20.49
N ASP A 373 37.38 -10.03 -20.20
CA ASP A 373 37.46 -11.17 -21.12
C ASP A 373 36.26 -11.25 -22.09
N ASN A 374 35.34 -10.28 -22.04
CA ASN A 374 34.10 -10.24 -22.81
C ASN A 374 33.14 -11.41 -22.55
N SER A 375 33.28 -12.13 -21.43
CA SER A 375 32.35 -13.20 -21.04
C SER A 375 31.04 -12.68 -20.45
N SER A 376 30.97 -11.39 -20.11
CA SER A 376 29.74 -10.75 -19.62
C SER A 376 28.69 -10.59 -20.72
N LEU A 377 27.43 -10.79 -20.35
CA LEU A 377 26.30 -10.59 -21.24
C LEU A 377 25.98 -9.09 -21.31
N THR A 378 26.14 -8.48 -22.48
CA THR A 378 26.02 -7.01 -22.67
C THR A 378 25.23 -6.62 -23.92
N GLN A 379 24.73 -7.62 -24.67
CA GLN A 379 24.04 -7.44 -25.94
C GLN A 379 22.83 -8.38 -26.05
N LEU A 380 22.02 -8.52 -25.02
CA LEU A 380 20.84 -9.39 -25.05
C LEU A 380 19.85 -8.89 -26.12
N THR A 381 19.30 -9.82 -26.90
CA THR A 381 18.23 -9.54 -27.85
C THR A 381 17.12 -10.56 -27.66
N TRP A 382 15.91 -10.06 -27.44
CA TRP A 382 14.68 -10.83 -27.31
C TRP A 382 13.51 -10.06 -27.92
N ASN A 383 12.83 -10.68 -28.88
CA ASN A 383 11.53 -10.26 -29.39
C ASN A 383 10.43 -11.04 -28.66
N PRO A 384 9.80 -10.47 -27.61
CA PRO A 384 8.73 -11.11 -26.86
C PRO A 384 7.40 -11.16 -27.62
N THR A 385 7.35 -10.52 -28.81
CA THR A 385 6.17 -10.28 -29.64
C THR A 385 5.15 -9.32 -29.00
N HIS A 386 4.04 -9.11 -29.70
CA HIS A 386 2.90 -8.34 -29.21
C HIS A 386 2.10 -9.09 -28.12
N ASP A 387 2.21 -10.42 -28.07
CA ASP A 387 1.57 -11.28 -27.07
C ASP A 387 2.44 -11.41 -25.81
N ALA A 388 2.74 -10.27 -25.18
CA ALA A 388 3.54 -10.18 -23.97
C ALA A 388 2.89 -9.23 -22.95
N ALA A 389 3.17 -9.46 -21.68
CA ALA A 389 2.85 -8.56 -20.58
C ALA A 389 4.10 -7.82 -20.10
N LEU A 390 3.91 -6.56 -19.71
CA LEU A 390 4.89 -5.77 -19.00
C LEU A 390 4.61 -5.90 -17.50
N LEU A 391 5.67 -6.12 -16.73
CA LEU A 391 5.58 -6.46 -15.32
C LEU A 391 5.88 -5.24 -14.44
N GLY A 392 5.47 -5.31 -13.17
CA GLY A 392 5.75 -4.32 -12.13
C GLY A 392 6.50 -4.97 -10.97
N ALA A 393 7.61 -4.38 -10.57
CA ALA A 393 8.40 -4.86 -9.44
C ALA A 393 8.09 -4.10 -8.16
N THR A 394 8.22 -4.79 -7.03
CA THR A 394 8.12 -4.23 -5.69
C THR A 394 9.52 -4.04 -5.14
N TYR A 395 9.99 -2.79 -5.08
CA TYR A 395 11.37 -2.49 -4.70
C TYR A 395 11.71 -3.03 -3.29
N GLY A 396 12.87 -3.67 -3.17
CA GLY A 396 13.28 -4.33 -1.93
C GLY A 396 12.53 -5.63 -1.63
N GLN A 397 11.62 -6.10 -2.49
CA GLN A 397 11.02 -7.45 -2.43
C GLN A 397 11.49 -8.30 -3.61
N ASN A 398 11.44 -7.72 -4.81
CA ASN A 398 11.95 -8.30 -6.04
C ASN A 398 12.62 -7.25 -6.93
N THR A 399 13.31 -7.74 -7.94
CA THR A 399 14.24 -6.97 -8.75
C THR A 399 13.89 -7.14 -10.23
N PRO A 400 13.66 -6.05 -10.98
CA PRO A 400 13.71 -6.09 -12.44
C PRO A 400 15.10 -6.57 -12.86
N VAL A 401 15.16 -7.66 -13.63
CA VAL A 401 16.42 -8.22 -14.13
C VAL A 401 16.57 -8.06 -15.64
N LEU A 402 15.50 -7.68 -16.34
CA LEU A 402 15.50 -7.31 -17.75
C LEU A 402 14.38 -6.32 -18.05
N GLU A 403 14.69 -5.32 -18.86
CA GLU A 403 13.74 -4.29 -19.29
C GLU A 403 13.72 -4.14 -20.81
N THR A 404 12.58 -3.70 -21.34
CA THR A 404 12.47 -3.32 -22.74
C THR A 404 13.31 -2.08 -23.04
N ASN A 405 13.90 -1.99 -24.24
CA ASN A 405 14.70 -0.83 -24.65
C ASN A 405 14.55 -0.47 -26.13
N SER A 406 13.61 -1.11 -26.83
CA SER A 406 13.37 -0.90 -28.25
C SER A 406 11.93 -1.27 -28.61
N VAL A 407 11.52 -0.99 -29.86
CA VAL A 407 10.26 -1.42 -30.47
C VAL A 407 10.56 -2.13 -31.79
N PHE A 408 9.77 -3.13 -32.19
CA PHE A 408 9.97 -3.81 -33.49
C PHE A 408 9.08 -3.29 -34.61
N VAL A 409 8.24 -2.29 -34.35
CA VAL A 409 7.44 -1.58 -35.36
C VAL A 409 7.73 -0.08 -35.30
N ASP A 410 7.99 0.52 -36.47
CA ASP A 410 8.25 1.95 -36.60
C ASP A 410 7.03 2.79 -36.17
N GLY A 411 7.28 3.93 -35.52
CA GLY A 411 6.25 4.89 -35.12
C GLY A 411 5.78 4.81 -33.67
N TYR A 412 6.23 3.83 -32.87
CA TYR A 412 5.95 3.75 -31.44
C TYR A 412 7.11 4.29 -30.58
N THR A 413 6.78 4.94 -29.46
CA THR A 413 7.76 5.45 -28.49
C THR A 413 8.41 4.31 -27.72
N ILE A 414 9.74 4.32 -27.64
CA ILE A 414 10.52 3.39 -26.82
C ILE A 414 10.23 3.67 -25.34
N GLN A 415 9.97 2.62 -24.56
CA GLN A 415 9.79 2.72 -23.12
C GLN A 415 10.60 1.63 -22.42
N GLN A 416 11.21 2.01 -21.28
CA GLN A 416 11.86 1.07 -20.38
C GLN A 416 10.83 0.55 -19.39
N LYS A 417 10.53 -0.74 -19.50
CA LYS A 417 9.55 -1.44 -18.68
C LYS A 417 10.08 -2.81 -18.29
N PRO A 418 9.95 -3.22 -17.02
CA PRO A 418 10.31 -4.57 -16.61
C PRO A 418 9.57 -5.61 -17.45
N ILE A 419 10.34 -6.56 -17.98
CA ILE A 419 9.81 -7.72 -18.70
C ILE A 419 10.31 -9.03 -18.08
N VAL A 420 11.33 -8.98 -17.22
CA VAL A 420 11.70 -10.10 -16.35
C VAL A 420 11.94 -9.59 -14.94
N ILE A 421 11.32 -10.24 -13.96
CA ILE A 421 11.47 -9.93 -12.52
C ILE A 421 11.91 -11.19 -11.79
N ALA A 422 12.82 -11.03 -10.84
CA ALA A 422 13.29 -12.12 -9.98
C ALA A 422 13.22 -11.72 -8.51
N GLY A 423 12.88 -12.68 -7.64
CA GLY A 423 12.75 -12.44 -6.22
C GLY A 423 12.81 -13.71 -5.38
N THR A 424 12.70 -13.53 -4.07
CA THR A 424 12.71 -14.61 -3.08
C THR A 424 11.65 -14.37 -2.03
N LYS A 425 10.97 -15.43 -1.59
CA LYS A 425 9.97 -15.32 -0.51
C LYS A 425 10.58 -15.07 0.86
N ASP A 426 11.75 -15.65 1.12
CA ASP A 426 12.53 -15.39 2.31
C ASP A 426 13.87 -14.78 1.89
N GLN A 427 13.92 -13.45 1.88
CA GLN A 427 15.12 -12.70 1.50
C GLN A 427 16.28 -12.92 2.46
N GLN A 428 15.99 -13.09 3.75
CA GLN A 428 17.03 -13.27 4.78
C GLN A 428 17.78 -14.59 4.57
N ASN A 429 17.06 -15.65 4.19
CA ASN A 429 17.63 -16.98 3.98
C ASN A 429 17.79 -17.35 2.49
N ASN A 430 17.47 -16.44 1.57
CA ASN A 430 17.49 -16.64 0.12
C ASN A 430 16.69 -17.90 -0.30
N ARG A 431 15.52 -18.15 0.30
CA ARG A 431 14.64 -19.31 0.01
C ARG A 431 13.43 -18.92 -0.83
N GLY A 432 12.88 -19.92 -1.55
CA GLY A 432 11.70 -19.73 -2.40
C GLY A 432 11.99 -18.76 -3.54
N ARG A 433 13.02 -19.05 -4.33
CA ARG A 433 13.43 -18.23 -5.48
C ARG A 433 12.44 -18.36 -6.62
N TYR A 434 12.07 -17.23 -7.21
CA TYR A 434 11.23 -17.20 -8.38
C TYR A 434 11.74 -16.23 -9.43
N MET A 435 11.38 -16.49 -10.68
CA MET A 435 11.60 -15.56 -11.78
C MET A 435 10.40 -15.61 -12.72
N ALA A 436 9.90 -14.45 -13.11
CA ALA A 436 8.77 -14.31 -14.02
C ALA A 436 9.20 -13.55 -15.27
N PHE A 437 8.94 -14.14 -16.43
CA PHE A 437 9.12 -13.53 -17.73
C PHE A 437 7.75 -13.09 -18.26
N GLY A 438 7.66 -11.85 -18.74
CA GLY A 438 6.46 -11.26 -19.33
C GLY A 438 6.06 -11.86 -20.69
N SER A 439 6.82 -12.83 -21.20
CA SER A 439 6.49 -13.64 -22.38
C SER A 439 7.32 -14.93 -22.31
N HIS A 440 7.17 -15.80 -23.30
CA HIS A 440 7.81 -17.11 -23.33
C HIS A 440 9.01 -17.15 -24.30
N PRO A 441 10.26 -16.86 -23.85
CA PRO A 441 11.43 -16.79 -24.73
C PRO A 441 11.70 -18.10 -25.47
N LEU A 442 11.39 -19.26 -24.86
CA LEU A 442 11.60 -20.57 -25.48
C LEU A 442 10.64 -20.78 -26.66
N ARG A 443 9.35 -20.42 -26.53
CA ARG A 443 8.38 -20.38 -27.64
C ARG A 443 8.87 -19.46 -28.75
N ASN A 444 9.36 -18.27 -28.41
CA ASN A 444 9.84 -17.33 -29.42
C ASN A 444 10.99 -17.94 -30.22
N LEU A 445 11.98 -18.51 -29.54
CA LEU A 445 13.12 -19.19 -30.16
C LEU A 445 12.70 -20.38 -31.03
N TYR A 446 11.74 -21.18 -30.53
CA TYR A 446 11.19 -22.33 -31.26
C TYR A 446 10.51 -21.93 -32.57
N ARG A 447 9.83 -20.78 -32.60
CA ARG A 447 9.16 -20.25 -33.80
C ARG A 447 10.09 -19.53 -34.77
N ASP A 448 11.01 -18.75 -34.24
CA ASP A 448 11.97 -17.96 -35.02
C ASP A 448 13.31 -17.92 -34.30
N ALA A 449 14.31 -18.54 -34.91
CA ALA A 449 15.67 -18.61 -34.39
C ALA A 449 16.33 -17.23 -34.20
N ASN A 450 15.80 -16.16 -34.82
CA ASN A 450 16.32 -14.80 -34.68
C ASN A 450 15.64 -14.01 -33.55
N SER A 451 14.59 -14.54 -32.93
CA SER A 451 13.83 -13.86 -31.89
C SER A 451 14.59 -13.77 -30.56
N VAL A 452 15.58 -14.64 -30.34
CA VAL A 452 16.41 -14.72 -29.14
C VAL A 452 17.85 -14.94 -29.61
N ASN A 453 18.80 -14.13 -29.13
CA ASN A 453 20.22 -14.35 -29.44
C ASN A 453 20.93 -15.25 -28.42
N GLN A 454 22.17 -15.65 -28.72
CA GLN A 454 22.94 -16.55 -27.85
C GLN A 454 23.11 -16.00 -26.42
N GLN A 455 23.29 -14.69 -26.25
CA GLN A 455 23.42 -14.09 -24.92
C GLN A 455 22.11 -14.16 -24.13
N MET A 456 20.96 -13.95 -24.78
CA MET A 456 19.66 -14.12 -24.14
C MET A 456 19.41 -15.60 -23.79
N ASN A 457 19.82 -16.55 -24.63
CA ASN A 457 19.79 -17.98 -24.30
C ASN A 457 20.65 -18.30 -23.06
N GLN A 458 21.86 -17.73 -22.99
CA GLN A 458 22.74 -17.87 -21.83
C GLN A 458 22.14 -17.20 -20.58
N PHE A 459 21.43 -16.08 -20.72
CA PHE A 459 20.72 -15.45 -19.62
C PHE A 459 19.63 -16.35 -19.04
N VAL A 460 18.89 -17.11 -19.87
CA VAL A 460 17.93 -18.11 -19.39
C VAL A 460 18.64 -19.24 -18.62
N LEU A 461 19.79 -19.71 -19.11
CA LEU A 461 20.60 -20.71 -18.37
C LEU A 461 21.11 -20.17 -17.03
N ASN A 462 21.60 -18.94 -17.00
CA ASN A 462 22.04 -18.29 -15.76
C ASN A 462 20.86 -18.07 -14.80
N SER A 463 19.66 -17.85 -15.32
CA SER A 463 18.42 -17.76 -14.53
C SER A 463 18.11 -19.08 -13.85
N LEU A 464 18.19 -20.21 -14.58
CA LEU A 464 18.02 -21.55 -14.02
C LEU A 464 19.11 -21.88 -12.99
N SER A 465 20.36 -21.50 -13.26
CA SER A 465 21.48 -21.62 -12.31
C SER A 465 21.21 -20.88 -11.00
N TRP A 466 20.72 -19.64 -11.07
CA TRP A 466 20.37 -18.88 -9.87
C TRP A 466 19.16 -19.47 -9.15
N LEU A 467 18.08 -19.79 -9.88
CA LEU A 467 16.86 -20.38 -9.33
C LEU A 467 17.16 -21.69 -8.58
N THR A 468 17.94 -22.59 -9.15
CA THR A 468 18.24 -23.91 -8.56
C THR A 468 19.49 -23.91 -7.68
N GLN A 469 20.26 -22.82 -7.65
CA GLN A 469 21.57 -22.72 -6.99
C GLN A 469 22.59 -23.77 -7.50
N ARG A 470 22.61 -24.03 -8.80
CA ARG A 470 23.58 -24.94 -9.44
C ARG A 470 24.47 -24.16 -10.40
N ASP A 471 25.78 -24.14 -10.17
CA ASP A 471 26.70 -23.34 -10.99
C ASP A 471 26.98 -23.99 -12.37
N GLU A 472 27.01 -25.32 -12.46
CA GLU A 472 27.18 -26.08 -13.71
C GLU A 472 25.83 -26.59 -14.24
N ILE A 473 24.90 -25.67 -14.52
CA ILE A 473 23.50 -26.01 -14.81
C ILE A 473 23.34 -27.02 -15.96
N SER A 474 24.17 -26.91 -17.02
CA SER A 474 24.11 -27.81 -18.19
C SER A 474 24.47 -29.27 -17.90
N GLN A 475 25.12 -29.54 -16.76
CA GLN A 475 25.46 -30.89 -16.31
C GLN A 475 24.63 -31.35 -15.11
N ALA A 476 23.88 -30.44 -14.49
CA ALA A 476 23.08 -30.72 -13.31
C ALA A 476 21.95 -31.72 -13.64
N SER A 477 21.71 -32.67 -12.73
CA SER A 477 20.47 -33.45 -12.72
C SER A 477 19.46 -32.65 -11.93
N LEU A 478 18.36 -32.27 -12.59
CA LEU A 478 17.27 -31.50 -12.01
C LEU A 478 15.97 -32.29 -12.17
N ASP A 479 15.17 -32.35 -11.11
CA ASP A 479 13.79 -32.83 -11.19
C ASP A 479 12.85 -31.62 -11.36
N ILE A 480 12.30 -31.48 -12.58
CA ILE A 480 11.52 -30.32 -13.02
C ILE A 480 10.04 -30.71 -13.18
N VAL A 481 9.14 -29.93 -12.60
CA VAL A 481 7.71 -30.01 -12.89
C VAL A 481 7.34 -28.93 -13.90
N ILE A 482 6.68 -29.32 -14.99
CA ILE A 482 6.13 -28.43 -16.02
C ILE A 482 4.61 -28.51 -15.93
N ALA A 483 3.96 -27.37 -15.74
CA ALA A 483 2.51 -27.29 -15.59
C ALA A 483 1.94 -26.02 -16.23
N HIS A 484 0.66 -26.08 -16.58
CA HIS A 484 -0.16 -24.96 -17.04
C HIS A 484 0.43 -24.22 -18.24
N GLN A 485 1.08 -24.91 -19.18
CA GLN A 485 1.62 -24.34 -20.42
C GLN A 485 0.67 -24.63 -21.60
N ASP A 486 0.51 -23.67 -22.51
CA ASP A 486 -0.30 -23.89 -23.71
C ASP A 486 0.45 -24.78 -24.72
N GLN A 487 -0.31 -25.54 -25.50
CA GLN A 487 0.18 -26.40 -26.57
C GLN A 487 -0.56 -26.15 -27.90
N SER A 488 -1.27 -25.03 -28.00
CA SER A 488 -2.03 -24.63 -29.18
C SER A 488 -1.13 -24.29 -30.37
N PHE A 489 -1.74 -24.24 -31.57
CA PHE A 489 -1.04 -23.79 -32.78
C PHE A 489 -0.44 -22.39 -32.63
N TYR A 490 -1.00 -21.52 -31.78
CA TYR A 490 -0.52 -20.15 -31.58
C TYR A 490 0.51 -20.05 -30.44
N PHE A 491 0.38 -20.86 -29.39
CA PHE A 491 1.30 -20.87 -28.26
C PHE A 491 1.76 -22.31 -27.95
N PRO A 492 2.73 -22.86 -28.71
CA PRO A 492 3.30 -24.18 -28.46
C PRO A 492 4.34 -24.10 -27.33
N ASP A 493 3.92 -23.61 -26.16
CA ASP A 493 4.79 -23.29 -25.03
C ASP A 493 5.40 -24.56 -24.43
N GLU A 494 4.58 -25.59 -24.18
CA GLU A 494 5.06 -26.81 -23.52
C GLU A 494 6.09 -27.58 -24.37
N VAL A 495 5.79 -27.80 -25.65
CA VAL A 495 6.74 -28.44 -26.59
C VAL A 495 8.00 -27.60 -26.77
N ALA A 496 7.90 -26.27 -26.79
CA ALA A 496 9.07 -25.41 -26.88
C ALA A 496 9.95 -25.52 -25.62
N THR A 497 9.33 -25.55 -24.43
CA THR A 497 10.04 -25.76 -23.15
C THR A 497 10.76 -27.10 -23.14
N ARG A 498 10.06 -28.20 -23.45
CA ARG A 498 10.63 -29.56 -23.46
C ARG A 498 11.79 -29.69 -24.45
N ALA A 499 11.62 -29.23 -25.70
CA ALA A 499 12.67 -29.28 -26.72
C ALA A 499 13.91 -28.47 -26.31
N TRP A 500 13.71 -27.33 -25.63
CA TRP A 500 14.81 -26.52 -25.13
C TRP A 500 15.52 -27.20 -23.96
N LEU A 501 14.80 -27.80 -23.02
CA LEU A 501 15.36 -28.58 -21.90
C LEU A 501 16.19 -29.75 -22.41
N ASP A 502 15.69 -30.53 -23.37
CA ASP A 502 16.44 -31.66 -23.95
C ASP A 502 17.76 -31.23 -24.60
N THR A 503 17.76 -30.05 -25.20
CA THR A 503 18.94 -29.51 -25.90
C THR A 503 19.97 -28.95 -24.91
N ASN A 504 19.53 -28.28 -23.85
CA ASN A 504 20.42 -27.50 -22.98
C ASN A 504 20.67 -28.13 -21.60
N LEU A 505 19.80 -29.04 -21.16
CA LEU A 505 19.81 -29.74 -19.87
C LEU A 505 19.54 -31.25 -20.05
N PRO A 506 20.42 -31.99 -20.77
CA PRO A 506 20.17 -33.38 -21.15
C PRO A 506 20.07 -34.36 -19.96
N ASN A 507 20.44 -33.95 -18.75
CA ASN A 507 20.36 -34.74 -17.52
C ASN A 507 19.14 -34.38 -16.64
N ALA A 508 18.33 -33.40 -17.05
CA ALA A 508 17.11 -33.05 -16.34
C ALA A 508 16.02 -34.11 -16.57
N ARG A 509 15.14 -34.27 -15.59
CA ARG A 509 13.95 -35.10 -15.66
C ARG A 509 12.74 -34.21 -15.49
N TYR A 510 11.67 -34.52 -16.19
CA TYR A 510 10.41 -33.80 -16.07
C TYR A 510 9.21 -34.71 -16.30
N ASN A 511 8.04 -34.30 -15.81
CA ASN A 511 6.78 -35.04 -15.92
C ASN A 511 6.30 -35.17 -17.38
N ASP A 512 5.42 -36.14 -17.63
CA ASP A 512 4.76 -36.31 -18.92
C ASP A 512 3.83 -35.11 -19.23
N GLU A 513 3.53 -34.89 -20.51
CA GLU A 513 2.74 -33.75 -20.99
C GLU A 513 1.34 -33.67 -20.34
N ASN A 514 0.93 -32.47 -19.90
CA ASN A 514 -0.37 -32.20 -19.26
C ASN A 514 -0.71 -33.03 -17.99
N THR A 515 0.28 -33.67 -17.34
CA THR A 515 0.01 -34.55 -16.17
C THR A 515 -0.05 -33.83 -14.82
N CYS A 516 0.42 -32.59 -14.76
CA CYS A 516 0.56 -31.83 -13.51
C CYS A 516 -0.27 -30.54 -13.49
N ASP A 517 -1.30 -30.45 -14.33
CA ASP A 517 -2.19 -29.29 -14.40
C ASP A 517 -3.34 -29.41 -13.41
N GLY A 518 -3.83 -28.27 -12.94
CA GLY A 518 -5.04 -28.21 -12.13
C GLY A 518 -4.82 -28.75 -10.73
N GLN A 519 -5.77 -29.55 -10.25
CA GLN A 519 -5.69 -30.16 -8.91
C GLN A 519 -4.52 -31.14 -8.75
N GLN A 520 -3.98 -31.64 -9.87
CA GLN A 520 -2.93 -32.66 -9.92
C GLN A 520 -1.55 -32.08 -9.61
N LEU A 521 -1.38 -30.76 -9.73
CA LEU A 521 -0.11 -30.08 -9.47
C LEU A 521 0.46 -30.42 -8.09
N SER A 522 -0.39 -30.43 -7.06
CA SER A 522 0.01 -30.71 -5.67
C SER A 522 0.67 -32.08 -5.50
N ALA A 523 0.25 -33.09 -6.27
CA ALA A 523 0.81 -34.44 -6.23
C ALA A 523 2.12 -34.57 -7.03
N CYS A 524 2.35 -33.66 -7.98
CA CYS A 524 3.59 -33.64 -8.78
C CYS A 524 4.75 -32.96 -8.06
N ILE A 525 4.48 -32.03 -7.14
CA ILE A 525 5.52 -31.41 -6.32
C ILE A 525 5.91 -32.40 -5.21
N THR A 526 7.16 -32.84 -5.23
CA THR A 526 7.72 -33.81 -4.28
C THR A 526 8.92 -33.21 -3.55
N PRO A 527 9.42 -33.82 -2.46
CA PRO A 527 10.63 -33.35 -1.78
C PRO A 527 11.89 -33.30 -2.66
N ASP A 528 11.91 -34.03 -3.78
CA ASP A 528 13.03 -34.05 -4.73
C ASP A 528 12.90 -32.99 -5.84
N THR A 529 11.74 -32.31 -5.95
CA THR A 529 11.51 -31.32 -7.01
C THR A 529 12.42 -30.10 -6.85
N ASP A 530 13.27 -29.82 -7.84
CA ASP A 530 14.17 -28.67 -7.84
C ASP A 530 13.51 -27.40 -8.40
N LEU A 531 12.64 -27.55 -9.41
CA LEU A 531 12.08 -26.44 -10.20
C LEU A 531 10.65 -26.72 -10.67
N LEU A 532 9.77 -25.73 -10.50
CA LEU A 532 8.46 -25.67 -11.14
C LEU A 532 8.49 -24.63 -12.28
N ILE A 533 8.23 -25.06 -13.51
CA ILE A 533 8.01 -24.20 -14.68
C ILE A 533 6.51 -24.10 -14.92
N ILE A 534 5.96 -22.89 -14.86
CA ILE A 534 4.50 -22.69 -14.86
C ILE A 534 4.06 -21.48 -15.69
N SER A 535 2.82 -21.50 -16.19
CA SER A 535 2.13 -20.34 -16.77
C SER A 535 0.72 -20.17 -16.19
N GLN A 536 -0.09 -19.30 -16.80
CA GLN A 536 -1.40 -18.89 -16.29
C GLN A 536 -2.59 -19.58 -16.99
N ILE A 537 -2.35 -20.70 -17.67
CA ILE A 537 -3.40 -21.47 -18.34
C ILE A 537 -4.14 -22.32 -17.32
N ALA A 538 -5.46 -22.17 -17.27
CA ALA A 538 -6.33 -22.99 -16.43
C ALA A 538 -7.58 -23.37 -17.25
N SER A 539 -8.10 -24.58 -17.03
CA SER A 539 -9.40 -25.00 -17.53
C SER A 539 -10.53 -24.42 -16.66
N ASP A 540 -11.76 -24.46 -17.15
CA ASP A 540 -12.94 -23.99 -16.40
C ASP A 540 -13.22 -24.80 -15.12
N GLN A 541 -12.60 -25.98 -14.96
CA GLN A 541 -12.75 -26.84 -13.78
C GLN A 541 -11.66 -26.62 -12.73
N ASP A 542 -10.59 -25.91 -13.09
CA ASP A 542 -9.48 -25.66 -12.18
C ASP A 542 -9.84 -24.56 -11.18
N SER A 543 -9.29 -24.68 -9.96
CA SER A 543 -9.41 -23.66 -8.92
C SER A 543 -8.13 -22.81 -8.90
N PRO A 544 -8.15 -21.56 -9.41
CA PRO A 544 -6.98 -20.68 -9.34
C PRO A 544 -6.42 -20.47 -7.92
N PRO A 545 -7.25 -20.34 -6.86
CA PRO A 545 -6.75 -20.30 -5.49
C PRO A 545 -5.96 -21.54 -5.08
N ASP A 546 -6.44 -22.75 -5.37
CA ASP A 546 -5.79 -24.01 -4.96
C ASP A 546 -4.42 -24.19 -5.66
N ILE A 547 -4.34 -23.82 -6.94
CA ILE A 547 -3.09 -23.83 -7.70
C ILE A 547 -2.10 -22.83 -7.09
N ALA A 548 -2.57 -21.63 -6.77
CA ALA A 548 -1.73 -20.60 -6.16
C ALA A 548 -1.24 -21.00 -4.76
N GLU A 549 -2.07 -21.68 -3.97
CA GLU A 549 -1.67 -22.27 -2.68
C GLU A 549 -0.57 -23.31 -2.87
N THR A 550 -0.71 -24.19 -3.88
CA THR A 550 0.33 -25.18 -4.22
C THR A 550 1.66 -24.51 -4.61
N ILE A 551 1.62 -23.39 -5.34
CA ILE A 551 2.82 -22.61 -5.68
C ILE A 551 3.45 -21.99 -4.43
N ALA A 552 2.63 -21.48 -3.51
CA ALA A 552 3.11 -20.95 -2.23
C ALA A 552 3.80 -22.05 -1.41
N ASP A 553 3.21 -23.24 -1.35
CA ASP A 553 3.78 -24.41 -0.69
C ASP A 553 5.11 -24.84 -1.33
N ALA A 554 5.18 -24.85 -2.66
CA ALA A 554 6.42 -25.13 -3.38
C ALA A 554 7.53 -24.14 -3.00
N LEU A 555 7.23 -22.83 -3.01
CA LEU A 555 8.17 -21.79 -2.61
C LEU A 555 8.62 -21.94 -1.14
N ASN A 556 7.70 -22.29 -0.24
CA ASN A 556 7.98 -22.56 1.18
C ASN A 556 8.90 -23.78 1.36
N GLN A 557 8.69 -24.82 0.54
CA GLN A 557 9.55 -26.00 0.44
C GLN A 557 10.87 -25.72 -0.29
N ASN A 558 11.12 -24.46 -0.69
CA ASN A 558 12.30 -24.00 -1.42
C ASN A 558 12.45 -24.62 -2.82
N VAL A 559 11.35 -25.09 -3.40
CA VAL A 559 11.25 -25.39 -4.83
C VAL A 559 11.29 -24.06 -5.57
N ALA A 560 12.14 -23.95 -6.58
CA ALA A 560 12.23 -22.73 -7.37
C ALA A 560 11.04 -22.62 -8.34
N VAL A 561 10.58 -21.41 -8.65
CA VAL A 561 9.48 -21.18 -9.59
C VAL A 561 9.94 -20.34 -10.78
N LEU A 562 9.80 -20.87 -11.98
CA LEU A 562 10.01 -20.15 -13.23
C LEU A 562 8.67 -19.95 -13.94
N TYR A 563 8.20 -18.71 -13.95
CA TYR A 563 6.96 -18.34 -14.61
C TYR A 563 7.23 -17.77 -16.00
N PHE A 564 6.57 -18.34 -17.02
CA PHE A 564 6.53 -17.78 -18.37
C PHE A 564 5.12 -17.28 -18.66
N HIS A 565 4.96 -15.98 -18.88
CA HIS A 565 3.64 -15.42 -19.16
C HIS A 565 3.13 -15.84 -20.54
N HIS A 566 1.83 -16.19 -20.62
CA HIS A 566 1.22 -16.79 -21.80
C HIS A 566 1.04 -15.82 -22.98
N ASN A 567 0.30 -14.72 -22.77
CA ASN A 567 -0.09 -13.75 -23.82
C ASN A 567 -0.14 -12.30 -23.28
N GLY A 568 -0.83 -11.35 -23.93
CA GLY A 568 -0.89 -9.96 -23.43
C GLY A 568 -1.75 -9.74 -22.19
N ASN A 569 -2.63 -10.68 -21.85
CA ASN A 569 -3.68 -10.52 -20.83
C ASN A 569 -3.30 -11.19 -19.51
N ILE A 570 -3.94 -10.76 -18.41
CA ILE A 570 -3.84 -11.42 -17.11
C ILE A 570 -5.10 -12.25 -16.83
N THR A 571 -4.96 -13.55 -16.59
CA THR A 571 -6.09 -14.45 -16.24
C THR A 571 -6.34 -14.46 -14.73
N PRO A 572 -7.49 -15.00 -14.23
CA PRO A 572 -7.69 -15.19 -12.79
C PRO A 572 -6.57 -16.00 -12.12
N LEU A 573 -6.04 -17.03 -12.78
CA LEU A 573 -4.86 -17.76 -12.31
C LEU A 573 -3.61 -16.86 -12.31
N GLY A 574 -3.36 -16.12 -13.39
CA GLY A 574 -2.25 -15.16 -13.46
C GLY A 574 -2.28 -14.15 -12.31
N GLN A 575 -3.45 -13.63 -11.95
CA GLN A 575 -3.62 -12.71 -10.82
C GLN A 575 -3.24 -13.37 -9.48
N GLN A 576 -3.67 -14.61 -9.24
CA GLN A 576 -3.31 -15.34 -8.03
C GLN A 576 -1.82 -15.67 -7.97
N ILE A 577 -1.23 -16.12 -9.09
CA ILE A 577 0.21 -16.38 -9.18
C ILE A 577 1.00 -15.08 -8.91
N PHE A 578 0.62 -13.97 -9.53
CA PHE A 578 1.31 -12.69 -9.36
C PHE A 578 1.26 -12.20 -7.91
N LYS A 579 0.14 -12.42 -7.21
CA LYS A 579 0.03 -12.22 -5.77
C LYS A 579 1.02 -13.11 -5.00
N GLN A 580 1.12 -14.40 -5.36
CA GLN A 580 2.10 -15.30 -4.77
C GLN A 580 3.55 -14.97 -5.16
N LEU A 581 3.82 -14.15 -6.17
CA LEU A 581 5.18 -13.75 -6.54
C LEU A 581 5.50 -12.29 -6.19
N ASP A 582 4.58 -11.55 -5.54
CA ASP A 582 4.73 -10.12 -5.26
C ASP A 582 5.02 -9.26 -6.51
N ILE A 583 4.48 -9.67 -7.66
CA ILE A 583 4.65 -9.03 -8.97
C ILE A 583 3.36 -8.30 -9.40
N GLY A 584 3.50 -7.10 -9.95
CA GLY A 584 2.42 -6.37 -10.58
C GLY A 584 2.26 -6.71 -12.06
N TYR A 585 1.02 -6.70 -12.56
CA TYR A 585 0.74 -6.59 -14.00
C TYR A 585 0.66 -5.10 -14.35
N THR A 586 1.50 -4.63 -15.26
CA THR A 586 1.48 -3.23 -15.68
C THR A 586 0.57 -3.06 -16.87
N TRP A 587 0.95 -3.59 -18.04
CA TRP A 587 0.25 -3.40 -19.31
C TRP A 587 0.41 -4.60 -20.25
N ASP A 588 -0.48 -4.71 -21.23
CA ASP A 588 -0.23 -5.51 -22.43
C ASP A 588 0.89 -4.88 -23.29
N ASN A 589 1.50 -5.69 -24.15
CA ASN A 589 2.45 -5.25 -25.16
C ASN A 589 1.86 -5.26 -26.59
N TYR A 590 0.53 -5.33 -26.73
CA TYR A 590 -0.15 -5.58 -28.01
C TYR A 590 0.10 -4.45 -29.01
N TRP A 591 -0.10 -3.21 -28.56
CA TRP A 591 0.04 -2.02 -29.40
C TRP A 591 1.48 -1.55 -29.51
N ARG A 592 2.20 -1.50 -28.37
CA ARG A 592 3.52 -0.86 -28.28
C ARG A 592 4.64 -1.71 -28.82
N LYS A 593 4.49 -3.04 -28.80
CA LYS A 593 5.44 -3.97 -29.42
C LYS A 593 6.88 -3.71 -28.95
N LEU A 594 7.00 -3.45 -27.65
CA LEU A 594 8.28 -3.24 -26.98
C LEU A 594 9.08 -4.54 -27.03
N GLN A 595 10.39 -4.42 -27.15
CA GLN A 595 11.33 -5.54 -27.24
C GLN A 595 12.64 -5.22 -26.52
N VAL A 596 13.49 -6.24 -26.41
CA VAL A 596 14.86 -6.14 -25.90
C VAL A 596 15.81 -6.26 -27.09
N LYS A 597 16.65 -5.25 -27.31
CA LYS A 597 17.60 -5.22 -28.43
C LYS A 597 18.95 -4.66 -27.99
N ASN A 598 20.02 -5.44 -28.17
CA ASN A 598 21.37 -5.10 -27.72
C ASN A 598 21.42 -4.58 -26.28
N TYR A 599 20.66 -5.20 -25.39
CA TYR A 599 20.47 -4.73 -24.02
C TYR A 599 21.68 -5.05 -23.13
N SER A 600 22.04 -4.08 -22.29
CA SER A 600 23.05 -4.17 -21.22
C SER A 600 22.40 -3.79 -19.89
N PRO A 601 22.72 -4.47 -18.77
CA PRO A 601 22.12 -4.20 -17.46
C PRO A 601 22.67 -2.93 -16.78
N THR A 602 23.53 -2.16 -17.45
CA THR A 602 24.25 -0.99 -16.88
C THR A 602 23.33 -0.03 -16.13
N MET A 603 22.17 0.32 -16.69
CA MET A 603 21.23 1.23 -16.02
C MET A 603 20.70 0.66 -14.69
N LEU A 604 20.33 -0.62 -14.67
CA LEU A 604 19.86 -1.32 -13.46
C LEU A 604 20.97 -1.49 -12.42
N VAL A 605 22.23 -1.60 -12.85
CA VAL A 605 23.40 -1.72 -11.97
C VAL A 605 23.78 -0.37 -11.37
N GLU A 606 23.83 0.71 -12.16
CA GLU A 606 24.38 1.99 -11.72
C GLU A 606 23.36 2.88 -11.00
N HIS A 607 22.08 2.80 -11.34
CA HIS A 607 21.09 3.77 -10.87
C HIS A 607 19.99 3.10 -10.04
N LEU A 608 19.44 3.85 -9.07
CA LEU A 608 18.17 3.50 -8.46
C LEU A 608 17.03 3.80 -9.46
N PRO A 609 15.90 3.07 -9.40
CA PRO A 609 14.68 3.53 -10.05
C PRO A 609 14.38 4.98 -9.63
N GLN A 610 13.95 5.82 -10.57
CA GLN A 610 13.83 7.26 -10.33
C GLN A 610 12.96 7.58 -9.11
N ASP A 611 11.83 6.88 -8.95
CA ASP A 611 10.92 7.05 -7.81
C ASP A 611 11.63 6.74 -6.48
N ILE A 612 12.40 5.66 -6.41
CA ILE A 612 13.16 5.26 -5.21
C ILE A 612 14.31 6.24 -4.94
N GLN A 613 14.96 6.76 -5.99
CA GLN A 613 15.97 7.81 -5.84
C GLN A 613 15.35 9.07 -5.25
N SER A 614 14.18 9.50 -5.73
CA SER A 614 13.47 10.66 -5.19
C SER A 614 13.06 10.46 -3.73
N ILE A 615 12.57 9.26 -3.37
CA ILE A 615 12.30 8.88 -1.98
C ILE A 615 13.55 9.03 -1.13
N LYS A 616 14.66 8.40 -1.56
CA LYS A 616 15.92 8.46 -0.83
C LYS A 616 16.41 9.90 -0.65
N THR A 617 16.28 10.74 -1.68
CA THR A 617 16.64 12.17 -1.62
C THR A 617 15.83 12.90 -0.55
N THR A 618 14.50 12.77 -0.56
CA THR A 618 13.63 13.41 0.45
C THR A 618 13.92 12.92 1.87
N LEU A 619 14.09 11.60 2.05
CA LEU A 619 14.47 11.02 3.34
C LEU A 619 15.83 11.51 3.84
N THR A 620 16.80 11.68 2.94
CA THR A 620 18.14 12.17 3.27
C THR A 620 18.10 13.63 3.71
N HIS A 621 17.25 14.46 3.09
CA HIS A 621 17.06 15.85 3.52
C HIS A 621 16.36 15.96 4.88
N LEU A 622 15.33 15.13 5.12
CA LEU A 622 14.66 15.04 6.43
C LEU A 622 15.61 14.59 7.53
N LYS A 623 16.37 13.51 7.29
CA LYS A 623 17.35 12.97 8.22
C LYS A 623 18.40 14.01 8.65
N ASN A 624 18.89 14.80 7.69
CA ASN A 624 20.03 15.69 7.92
C ASN A 624 19.62 17.15 8.17
N ASP A 625 18.32 17.46 8.20
CA ASP A 625 17.78 18.83 8.18
C ASP A 625 18.52 19.71 7.14
N SER A 626 18.52 19.25 5.89
CA SER A 626 19.40 19.81 4.83
C SER A 626 18.65 20.35 3.62
N PHE A 627 17.37 20.66 3.76
CA PHE A 627 16.60 21.30 2.69
C PHE A 627 17.17 22.69 2.37
N THR A 628 17.25 23.02 1.08
CA THR A 628 17.68 24.34 0.60
C THR A 628 16.63 24.95 -0.33
N ILE A 629 15.35 24.72 -0.01
CA ILE A 629 14.21 25.14 -0.82
C ILE A 629 13.99 26.65 -0.65
N ASP A 630 13.84 27.37 -1.76
CA ASP A 630 13.51 28.80 -1.76
C ASP A 630 12.00 29.00 -1.95
N PHE A 631 11.26 28.99 -0.84
CA PHE A 631 9.81 29.21 -0.83
C PHE A 631 9.39 30.63 -1.25
N SER A 632 10.33 31.59 -1.29
CA SER A 632 10.03 32.95 -1.77
C SER A 632 9.74 32.99 -3.28
N LEU A 633 10.17 31.97 -4.01
CA LEU A 633 9.90 31.80 -5.45
C LEU A 633 8.56 31.12 -5.71
N CYS A 634 7.91 30.55 -4.69
CA CYS A 634 6.62 29.87 -4.83
C CYS A 634 5.46 30.88 -4.74
N ASP A 635 4.49 30.76 -5.63
CA ASP A 635 3.22 31.45 -5.50
C ASP A 635 2.31 30.73 -4.48
N ASP A 636 1.06 31.16 -4.40
CA ASP A 636 0.07 30.61 -3.45
C ASP A 636 -0.43 29.20 -3.82
N LYS A 637 0.02 28.64 -4.96
CA LYS A 637 -0.48 27.37 -5.52
C LYS A 637 0.61 26.41 -5.97
N SER A 638 1.80 26.91 -6.29
CA SER A 638 2.83 26.18 -7.01
C SER A 638 4.22 26.75 -6.75
N CYS A 639 5.21 25.90 -6.95
CA CYS A 639 6.62 26.24 -6.84
C CYS A 639 7.32 25.99 -8.19
N PRO A 640 8.09 26.95 -8.73
CA PRO A 640 8.89 26.72 -9.94
C PRO A 640 10.08 25.80 -9.64
N GLU A 641 10.63 25.15 -10.67
CA GLU A 641 11.80 24.24 -10.54
C GLU A 641 12.99 24.91 -9.84
N SER A 642 13.21 26.21 -10.08
CA SER A 642 14.28 27.00 -9.46
C SER A 642 14.19 27.08 -7.93
N SER A 643 13.02 26.80 -7.34
CA SER A 643 12.84 26.72 -5.88
C SER A 643 13.45 25.46 -5.26
N GLN A 644 13.76 24.43 -6.07
CA GLN A 644 14.19 23.10 -5.64
C GLN A 644 13.15 22.29 -4.85
N TYR A 645 11.93 22.81 -4.64
CA TYR A 645 10.84 22.10 -3.96
C TYR A 645 10.48 20.78 -4.63
N GLN A 646 10.41 20.78 -5.96
CA GLN A 646 10.05 19.58 -6.73
C GLN A 646 11.04 18.43 -6.50
N SER A 647 12.33 18.70 -6.72
CA SER A 647 13.39 17.68 -6.75
C SER A 647 13.87 17.26 -5.37
N GLN A 648 13.84 18.14 -4.37
CA GLN A 648 14.22 17.77 -2.99
C GLN A 648 13.08 17.09 -2.22
N PHE A 649 11.82 17.43 -2.52
CA PHE A 649 10.68 17.00 -1.72
C PHE A 649 9.54 16.36 -2.53
N LEU A 650 8.92 17.11 -3.46
CA LEU A 650 7.62 16.70 -4.02
C LEU A 650 7.70 15.38 -4.78
N ASP A 651 8.76 15.16 -5.56
CA ASP A 651 8.96 13.91 -6.31
C ASP A 651 9.00 12.69 -5.36
N GLY A 652 9.70 12.81 -4.23
CA GLY A 652 9.79 11.75 -3.23
C GLY A 652 8.47 11.53 -2.50
N ALA A 653 7.81 12.60 -2.05
CA ALA A 653 6.51 12.52 -1.38
C ALA A 653 5.43 11.91 -2.29
N GLN A 654 5.40 12.29 -3.58
CA GLN A 654 4.48 11.71 -4.57
C GLN A 654 4.78 10.24 -4.85
N ALA A 655 6.06 9.86 -4.95
CA ALA A 655 6.44 8.46 -5.11
C ALA A 655 5.98 7.59 -3.93
N ILE A 656 6.14 8.08 -2.68
CA ILE A 656 5.63 7.38 -1.48
C ILE A 656 4.11 7.25 -1.55
N LYS A 657 3.42 8.35 -1.84
CA LYS A 657 1.96 8.36 -1.95
C LYS A 657 1.46 7.34 -2.98
N GLN A 658 2.03 7.34 -4.18
CA GLN A 658 1.64 6.41 -5.25
C GLN A 658 1.90 4.96 -4.86
N MET A 659 3.06 4.68 -4.27
CA MET A 659 3.41 3.34 -3.78
C MET A 659 2.39 2.84 -2.74
N LEU A 660 2.06 3.67 -1.74
CA LEU A 660 1.09 3.33 -0.71
C LEU A 660 -0.33 3.20 -1.27
N GLN A 661 -0.78 4.14 -2.10
CA GLN A 661 -2.13 4.11 -2.70
C GLN A 661 -2.36 2.89 -3.60
N GLN A 662 -1.34 2.43 -4.34
CA GLN A 662 -1.44 1.22 -5.16
C GLN A 662 -1.70 -0.02 -4.29
N LEU A 663 -0.94 -0.18 -3.19
CA LEU A 663 -1.11 -1.30 -2.27
C LEU A 663 -2.45 -1.23 -1.52
N ASP A 664 -2.84 -0.03 -1.09
CA ASP A 664 -4.06 0.20 -0.31
C ASP A 664 -5.32 -0.01 -1.16
N SER A 665 -5.35 0.49 -2.41
CA SER A 665 -6.47 0.27 -3.33
C SER A 665 -6.62 -1.20 -3.73
N ALA A 666 -5.51 -1.95 -3.71
CA ALA A 666 -5.49 -3.40 -3.86
C ALA A 666 -5.89 -4.16 -2.58
N GLN A 667 -6.22 -3.45 -1.49
CA GLN A 667 -6.67 -3.99 -0.21
C GLN A 667 -5.63 -4.90 0.45
N ILE A 668 -4.35 -4.64 0.19
CA ILE A 668 -3.25 -5.39 0.79
C ILE A 668 -3.12 -4.91 2.22
N ARG A 669 -3.23 -5.81 3.20
CA ARG A 669 -2.97 -5.46 4.60
C ARG A 669 -1.49 -5.68 4.90
N ILE A 670 -0.66 -4.67 4.61
CA ILE A 670 0.81 -4.84 4.60
C ILE A 670 1.38 -5.34 5.93
N PHE A 671 0.81 -4.97 7.07
CA PHE A 671 1.29 -5.42 8.39
C PHE A 671 0.95 -6.88 8.70
N ASP A 672 -0.03 -7.48 8.00
CA ASP A 672 -0.34 -8.92 8.10
C ASP A 672 0.63 -9.77 7.26
N GLN A 673 1.51 -9.14 6.48
CA GLN A 673 2.45 -9.79 5.57
C GLN A 673 3.87 -9.71 6.11
N VAL A 674 4.70 -10.72 5.85
CA VAL A 674 6.15 -10.67 6.15
C VAL A 674 6.89 -9.69 5.21
N SER A 675 6.38 -9.53 3.99
CA SER A 675 6.90 -8.64 2.94
C SER A 675 6.65 -7.14 3.23
N TYR A 676 6.96 -6.29 2.25
CA TYR A 676 6.69 -4.84 2.23
C TYR A 676 7.44 -4.01 3.28
N ARG A 677 8.67 -4.38 3.63
CA ARG A 677 9.50 -3.67 4.63
C ARG A 677 9.62 -2.16 4.37
N LEU A 678 9.98 -1.76 3.14
CA LEU A 678 10.13 -0.34 2.80
C LEU A 678 8.80 0.45 2.92
N PRO A 679 7.68 0.02 2.30
CA PRO A 679 6.38 0.66 2.52
C PRO A 679 5.98 0.81 3.99
N LYS A 680 6.21 -0.22 4.82
CA LYS A 680 5.94 -0.17 6.25
C LYS A 680 6.78 0.88 6.97
N LEU A 681 8.08 0.93 6.71
CA LEU A 681 9.00 1.92 7.31
C LEU A 681 8.59 3.34 6.96
N LEU A 682 8.30 3.60 5.67
CA LEU A 682 7.86 4.90 5.19
C LEU A 682 6.56 5.33 5.87
N LEU A 683 5.57 4.44 5.90
CA LEU A 683 4.27 4.71 6.51
C LEU A 683 4.39 4.98 8.02
N LEU A 684 5.15 4.17 8.75
CA LEU A 684 5.36 4.37 10.19
C LEU A 684 6.10 5.67 10.49
N ALA A 685 7.09 6.05 9.66
CA ALA A 685 7.78 7.33 9.81
C ALA A 685 6.80 8.50 9.65
N CYS A 686 5.92 8.41 8.65
CA CYS A 686 4.90 9.43 8.43
C CYS A 686 3.83 9.43 9.53
N ASP A 687 3.46 8.28 10.12
CA ASP A 687 2.58 8.22 11.28
C ASP A 687 3.19 8.95 12.49
N GLN A 688 4.50 8.77 12.72
CA GLN A 688 5.20 9.50 13.80
C GLN A 688 5.23 11.00 13.52
N TYR A 689 5.59 11.43 12.32
CA TYR A 689 5.50 12.85 11.95
C TYR A 689 4.10 13.42 12.13
N ARG A 690 3.05 12.63 11.84
CA ARG A 690 1.65 13.02 12.03
C ARG A 690 1.31 13.34 13.48
N GLN A 691 2.02 12.74 14.45
CA GLN A 691 1.78 13.00 15.88
C GLN A 691 2.31 14.37 16.33
N ASP A 692 3.29 14.93 15.62
CA ASP A 692 3.91 16.21 15.95
C ASP A 692 3.37 17.39 15.14
N VAL A 693 2.46 17.14 14.19
CA VAL A 693 1.86 18.21 13.37
C VAL A 693 1.12 19.20 14.26
N THR A 694 1.39 20.49 14.05
CA THR A 694 0.64 21.59 14.66
C THR A 694 0.24 22.62 13.60
N TYR A 695 -1.00 23.10 13.66
CA TYR A 695 -1.53 24.09 12.73
C TYR A 695 -1.85 25.42 13.43
N PRO A 696 -1.81 26.56 12.71
CA PRO A 696 -1.42 26.73 11.31
C PRO A 696 0.11 26.79 11.11
N MET A 697 0.56 26.44 9.90
CA MET A 697 1.94 26.62 9.44
C MET A 697 2.02 27.59 8.26
N ASP A 698 3.19 28.20 8.10
CA ASP A 698 3.51 29.11 6.99
C ASP A 698 4.82 28.68 6.32
N LYS A 699 4.84 28.65 4.98
CA LYS A 699 5.99 28.19 4.19
C LYS A 699 7.30 28.98 4.44
N ASN A 700 7.20 30.22 4.93
CA ASN A 700 8.35 31.08 5.22
C ASN A 700 8.62 31.25 6.73
N ALA A 701 7.60 31.18 7.58
CA ALA A 701 7.74 31.41 9.02
C ALA A 701 7.96 30.12 9.84
N THR A 702 7.46 28.97 9.38
CA THR A 702 7.69 27.65 10.00
C THR A 702 9.06 27.11 9.59
N GLN A 703 9.73 26.35 10.47
CA GLN A 703 11.01 25.72 10.10
C GLN A 703 10.78 24.78 8.91
N GLN A 704 11.66 24.82 7.90
CA GLN A 704 11.44 24.06 6.65
C GLN A 704 11.24 22.56 6.90
N VAL A 705 12.04 21.95 7.79
CA VAL A 705 11.91 20.53 8.10
C VAL A 705 10.57 20.19 8.76
N GLU A 706 10.03 21.06 9.61
CA GLU A 706 8.73 20.89 10.27
C GLU A 706 7.57 21.03 9.28
N PHE A 707 7.63 22.04 8.40
CA PHE A 707 6.64 22.24 7.33
C PHE A 707 6.62 21.03 6.38
N LEU A 708 7.79 20.57 5.95
CA LEU A 708 7.93 19.49 4.97
C LEU A 708 7.68 18.10 5.58
N SER A 709 8.06 17.83 6.83
CA SER A 709 7.73 16.57 7.51
C SER A 709 6.22 16.44 7.71
N SER A 710 5.55 17.54 8.10
CA SER A 710 4.10 17.60 8.20
C SER A 710 3.42 17.39 6.85
N LEU A 711 3.92 18.04 5.79
CA LEU A 711 3.41 17.87 4.44
C LEU A 711 3.68 16.46 3.90
N LEU A 712 4.78 15.81 4.30
CA LEU A 712 5.04 14.41 3.96
C LEU A 712 4.03 13.49 4.66
N ALA A 713 3.71 13.74 5.93
CA ALA A 713 2.73 12.95 6.68
C ALA A 713 1.36 12.89 5.98
N ASP A 714 0.96 13.97 5.30
CA ASP A 714 -0.24 14.05 4.47
C ASP A 714 -0.17 13.21 3.19
N HIS A 715 1.03 12.95 2.66
CA HIS A 715 1.24 12.12 1.47
C HIS A 715 1.28 10.61 1.80
N CYS A 716 1.42 10.23 3.07
CA CYS A 716 1.57 8.85 3.50
C CYS A 716 0.31 8.30 4.19
N LEU A 717 -0.79 8.18 3.44
CA LEU A 717 -2.05 7.66 3.97
C LEU A 717 -2.26 6.21 3.55
N TYR A 718 -2.66 5.38 4.51
CA TYR A 718 -2.88 3.95 4.32
C TYR A 718 -3.96 3.45 5.26
N TYR A 719 -5.09 2.98 4.70
CA TYR A 719 -6.28 2.69 5.50
C TYR A 719 -6.47 1.19 5.76
N SER A 720 -5.94 0.31 4.91
CA SER A 720 -6.04 -1.17 5.04
C SER A 720 -5.10 -1.72 6.14
N ARG A 721 -5.33 -1.32 7.40
CA ARG A 721 -4.54 -1.72 8.58
C ARG A 721 -5.36 -1.56 9.86
N ASP A 722 -4.93 -2.22 10.94
CA ASP A 722 -5.62 -2.15 12.24
C ASP A 722 -5.19 -0.95 13.07
N ILE A 723 -3.91 -0.63 13.10
CA ILE A 723 -3.38 0.45 13.93
C ILE A 723 -2.99 1.61 13.03
N ALA A 724 -3.70 2.73 13.08
CA ALA A 724 -3.27 4.01 12.50
C ALA A 724 -3.57 5.10 13.53
N PRO A 725 -2.58 5.70 14.20
CA PRO A 725 -2.84 6.70 15.23
C PRO A 725 -3.67 7.87 14.72
N ALA A 726 -4.60 8.37 15.53
CA ALA A 726 -5.33 9.60 15.23
C ALA A 726 -4.35 10.78 15.15
N GLN A 727 -4.55 11.70 14.21
CA GLN A 727 -3.75 12.93 14.19
C GLN A 727 -4.19 13.84 15.34
N PRO A 728 -3.28 14.27 16.24
CA PRO A 728 -3.66 15.08 17.41
C PRO A 728 -4.22 16.46 17.04
N ASP A 729 -3.61 17.17 16.10
CA ASP A 729 -4.08 18.47 15.61
C ASP A 729 -4.54 18.38 14.15
N MET A 730 -5.84 18.45 13.93
CA MET A 730 -6.45 18.47 12.59
C MET A 730 -6.80 19.90 12.11
N GLY A 731 -6.35 20.92 12.84
CA GLY A 731 -6.51 22.31 12.51
C GLY A 731 -7.97 22.71 12.32
N ASN A 732 -8.31 23.33 11.20
CA ASN A 732 -9.69 23.78 10.94
C ASN A 732 -10.55 22.76 10.16
N PHE A 733 -10.11 21.51 10.03
CA PHE A 733 -10.88 20.43 9.39
C PHE A 733 -11.86 19.76 10.37
N SER A 734 -11.35 19.19 11.47
CA SER A 734 -12.12 18.41 12.45
C SER A 734 -11.40 18.40 13.80
N ARG A 735 -12.08 18.03 14.88
CA ARG A 735 -11.48 17.66 16.17
C ARG A 735 -10.89 16.25 16.09
N SER A 736 -9.87 15.97 16.88
CA SER A 736 -9.22 14.66 16.96
C SER A 736 -9.80 13.74 18.03
N ASP A 737 -10.32 14.30 19.12
CA ASP A 737 -10.89 13.55 20.23
C ASP A 737 -12.40 13.29 20.05
N PHE A 738 -12.72 12.02 19.79
CA PHE A 738 -14.08 11.49 19.79
C PHE A 738 -14.29 10.42 20.88
N SER A 739 -13.47 10.42 21.94
CA SER A 739 -13.56 9.40 23.01
C SER A 739 -14.90 9.37 23.75
N HIS A 740 -15.67 10.45 23.68
CA HIS A 740 -17.03 10.55 24.22
C HIS A 740 -18.09 9.84 23.35
N ILE A 741 -17.77 9.54 22.09
CA ILE A 741 -18.65 8.80 21.17
C ILE A 741 -18.51 7.31 21.42
N SER A 742 -19.64 6.64 21.69
CA SER A 742 -19.70 5.17 21.70
C SER A 742 -19.91 4.65 20.28
N PRO A 743 -18.99 3.83 19.72
CA PRO A 743 -19.16 3.27 18.38
C PRO A 743 -20.38 2.34 18.31
N VAL A 744 -21.03 2.31 17.15
CA VAL A 744 -22.26 1.53 16.91
C VAL A 744 -22.14 0.60 15.71
N THR A 745 -23.13 -0.27 15.56
CA THR A 745 -23.40 -1.00 14.31
C THR A 745 -24.53 -0.32 13.56
N LYS A 746 -24.29 0.09 12.31
CA LYS A 746 -25.26 0.76 11.45
C LYS A 746 -25.56 -0.09 10.22
N ASN A 747 -26.84 -0.41 10.01
CA ASN A 747 -27.29 -1.03 8.77
C ASN A 747 -27.76 0.04 7.79
N VAL A 748 -27.27 -0.02 6.57
CA VAL A 748 -27.56 0.96 5.52
C VAL A 748 -28.21 0.24 4.35
N LEU A 749 -29.45 0.62 4.03
CA LEU A 749 -30.17 0.17 2.85
C LEU A 749 -30.41 1.38 1.95
N MET A 750 -29.99 1.29 0.69
CA MET A 750 -30.16 2.39 -0.25
C MET A 750 -30.31 1.92 -1.69
N GLN A 751 -30.73 2.82 -2.57
CA GLN A 751 -30.60 2.66 -4.01
C GLN A 751 -29.28 3.25 -4.48
N SER A 752 -28.57 2.49 -5.31
CA SER A 752 -27.34 2.92 -5.95
C SER A 752 -27.59 4.10 -6.89
N LYS A 753 -26.65 5.05 -6.89
CA LYS A 753 -26.58 6.15 -7.85
C LYS A 753 -25.14 6.35 -8.26
N ARG A 754 -24.90 6.55 -9.55
CA ARG A 754 -23.58 6.79 -10.13
C ARG A 754 -22.84 7.90 -9.41
N HIS A 755 -21.52 7.76 -9.35
CA HIS A 755 -20.59 8.53 -8.53
C HIS A 755 -20.54 8.04 -7.09
N PHE A 756 -21.37 8.57 -6.20
CA PHE A 756 -21.45 8.12 -4.81
C PHE A 756 -22.69 8.63 -4.09
N ARG A 757 -22.92 8.10 -2.89
CA ARG A 757 -23.90 8.56 -1.91
C ARG A 757 -23.32 8.49 -0.50
N SER A 758 -23.75 9.39 0.38
CA SER A 758 -23.44 9.28 1.80
C SER A 758 -24.10 8.06 2.44
N SER A 759 -23.33 7.35 3.28
CA SER A 759 -23.80 6.20 4.05
C SER A 759 -24.50 6.58 5.37
N GLY A 760 -24.33 7.82 5.83
CA GLY A 760 -24.69 8.24 7.19
C GLY A 760 -23.87 7.56 8.31
N ALA A 761 -22.79 6.84 7.98
CA ALA A 761 -21.81 6.31 8.92
C ALA A 761 -20.58 7.23 8.99
N TYR A 762 -19.89 7.25 10.13
CA TYR A 762 -18.72 8.09 10.37
C TYR A 762 -17.53 7.25 10.84
N ALA A 763 -16.38 7.37 10.18
CA ALA A 763 -15.14 6.76 10.62
C ALA A 763 -14.56 7.58 11.78
N LEU A 764 -14.37 6.97 12.95
CA LEU A 764 -13.76 7.64 14.09
C LEU A 764 -12.23 7.69 13.92
N PRO A 765 -11.57 8.83 14.16
CA PRO A 765 -10.13 8.95 14.00
C PRO A 765 -9.38 7.89 14.82
N GLY A 766 -8.47 7.19 14.18
CA GLY A 766 -7.62 6.15 14.75
C GLY A 766 -8.31 4.87 15.22
N GLN A 767 -9.60 4.69 14.93
CA GLN A 767 -10.34 3.47 15.27
C GLN A 767 -10.67 2.67 14.01
N THR A 768 -10.39 1.36 14.04
CA THR A 768 -10.76 0.46 12.95
C THR A 768 -12.27 0.27 12.91
N PHE A 769 -12.86 0.50 11.74
CA PHE A 769 -14.23 0.11 11.45
C PHE A 769 -14.27 -1.02 10.43
N SER A 770 -15.38 -1.74 10.39
CA SER A 770 -15.63 -2.70 9.31
C SER A 770 -16.88 -2.36 8.53
N VAL A 771 -16.88 -2.76 7.26
CA VAL A 771 -18.05 -2.69 6.39
C VAL A 771 -18.22 -4.02 5.67
N THR A 772 -19.39 -4.63 5.83
CA THR A 772 -19.79 -5.84 5.12
C THR A 772 -20.86 -5.49 4.10
N ARG A 773 -20.68 -5.90 2.84
CA ARG A 773 -21.74 -5.82 1.84
C ARG A 773 -22.67 -7.02 1.97
N THR A 774 -23.95 -6.77 2.23
CA THR A 774 -24.95 -7.78 2.63
C THR A 774 -26.00 -8.09 1.58
N ASP A 775 -26.05 -7.33 0.48
CA ASP A 775 -26.85 -7.63 -0.71
C ASP A 775 -26.09 -8.50 -1.73
N ASN A 776 -26.79 -8.90 -2.80
CA ASN A 776 -26.24 -9.64 -3.95
C ASN A 776 -26.45 -8.90 -5.29
N ALA A 777 -26.60 -7.57 -5.27
CA ALA A 777 -26.84 -6.80 -6.48
C ALA A 777 -25.59 -6.78 -7.38
N ASN A 778 -25.78 -6.88 -8.68
CA ASN A 778 -24.69 -6.79 -9.65
C ASN A 778 -24.38 -5.32 -9.96
N VAL A 779 -23.68 -4.66 -9.04
CA VAL A 779 -23.25 -3.25 -9.13
C VAL A 779 -21.85 -3.14 -8.57
N GLU A 780 -20.94 -2.52 -9.32
CA GLU A 780 -19.61 -2.23 -8.82
C GLU A 780 -19.72 -1.18 -7.73
N THR A 781 -19.14 -1.49 -6.57
CA THR A 781 -19.29 -0.68 -5.37
C THR A 781 -17.93 -0.36 -4.79
N THR A 782 -17.73 0.89 -4.37
CA THR A 782 -16.53 1.32 -3.64
C THR A 782 -16.89 2.00 -2.32
N ILE A 783 -16.03 1.89 -1.31
CA ILE A 783 -16.13 2.58 -0.03
C ILE A 783 -15.00 3.61 0.05
N PHE A 784 -15.27 4.82 0.55
CA PHE A 784 -14.24 5.82 0.83
C PHE A 784 -14.69 6.78 1.93
N ILE A 785 -13.76 7.54 2.48
CA ILE A 785 -13.98 8.47 3.60
C ILE A 785 -13.73 9.88 3.09
N ASN A 786 -14.60 10.82 3.48
CA ASN A 786 -14.60 12.24 3.12
C ASN A 786 -14.79 12.54 1.62
N THR A 787 -15.18 13.78 1.33
CA THR A 787 -15.50 14.29 -0.01
C THR A 787 -14.62 15.45 -0.45
N LEU A 788 -13.71 15.91 0.42
CA LEU A 788 -12.92 17.13 0.23
C LEU A 788 -11.82 16.94 -0.82
N ARG A 789 -11.68 17.93 -1.69
CA ARG A 789 -10.64 17.99 -2.72
C ARG A 789 -9.34 18.57 -2.14
N SER A 790 -8.19 18.07 -2.58
CA SER A 790 -6.90 18.39 -1.96
C SER A 790 -6.42 19.83 -2.12
N GLY A 791 -7.02 20.61 -3.04
CA GLY A 791 -6.76 22.05 -3.14
C GLY A 791 -7.51 22.87 -2.09
N ALA A 792 -8.40 22.26 -1.30
CA ALA A 792 -9.03 22.92 -0.15
C ALA A 792 -8.02 23.20 0.98
N THR A 793 -6.86 22.56 0.95
CA THR A 793 -5.70 22.90 1.77
C THR A 793 -4.81 23.84 0.96
N HIS A 794 -4.53 25.02 1.53
CA HIS A 794 -3.89 26.13 0.83
C HIS A 794 -2.46 26.31 1.35
N GLU A 795 -1.66 25.23 1.32
CA GLU A 795 -0.39 25.15 2.08
C GLU A 795 0.63 26.24 1.74
N PHE A 796 0.54 26.86 0.56
CA PHE A 796 1.46 27.90 0.11
C PHE A 796 0.96 29.33 0.30
N GLN A 797 -0.28 29.53 0.75
CA GLN A 797 -0.76 30.85 1.15
C GLN A 797 -0.14 31.27 2.48
N THR A 798 -0.07 32.57 2.75
CA THR A 798 0.37 33.08 4.05
C THR A 798 -0.50 32.54 5.18
N ASP A 799 0.13 31.89 6.16
CA ASP A 799 -0.52 31.11 7.22
C ASP A 799 -1.55 30.08 6.69
N GLY A 800 -1.40 29.63 5.45
CA GLY A 800 -2.44 28.90 4.71
C GLY A 800 -2.49 27.40 4.98
N TYR A 801 -1.42 26.80 5.54
CA TYR A 801 -1.40 25.39 5.89
C TYR A 801 -2.10 25.17 7.23
N LYS A 802 -3.42 24.99 7.22
CA LYS A 802 -4.28 24.97 8.43
C LYS A 802 -4.96 23.63 8.72
N ARG A 803 -4.68 22.60 7.93
CA ARG A 803 -5.33 21.29 7.95
C ARG A 803 -4.56 20.30 7.08
N PRO A 804 -4.81 18.99 7.22
CA PRO A 804 -4.23 17.99 6.33
C PRO A 804 -4.63 18.22 4.87
N LYS A 805 -3.73 17.88 3.93
CA LYS A 805 -3.90 18.09 2.49
C LYS A 805 -4.77 17.04 1.80
N HIS A 806 -4.65 15.77 2.19
CA HIS A 806 -5.29 14.64 1.50
C HIS A 806 -6.38 14.01 2.35
N LEU A 807 -7.46 14.76 2.56
CA LEU A 807 -8.54 14.38 3.49
C LEU A 807 -9.45 13.26 2.96
N GLN A 808 -9.59 13.11 1.64
CA GLN A 808 -10.31 11.99 1.04
C GLN A 808 -9.42 10.74 0.97
N SER A 809 -9.97 9.60 1.41
CA SER A 809 -9.28 8.31 1.31
C SER A 809 -9.19 7.79 -0.12
N SER A 810 -8.39 6.73 -0.31
CA SER A 810 -8.52 5.85 -1.47
C SER A 810 -9.95 5.26 -1.56
N LYS A 811 -10.33 4.78 -2.75
CA LYS A 811 -11.61 4.10 -2.98
C LYS A 811 -11.40 2.59 -2.93
N PHE A 812 -12.11 1.90 -2.04
CA PHE A 812 -11.96 0.47 -1.81
C PHE A 812 -13.12 -0.30 -2.42
N SER A 813 -12.86 -1.10 -3.47
CA SER A 813 -13.90 -1.95 -4.07
C SER A 813 -14.47 -2.96 -3.08
N ILE A 814 -15.78 -3.20 -3.10
CA ILE A 814 -16.41 -4.20 -2.22
C ILE A 814 -17.41 -5.06 -2.99
N THR A 815 -17.17 -6.37 -2.97
CA THR A 815 -18.03 -7.37 -3.62
C THR A 815 -19.09 -7.91 -2.64
N PRO A 816 -20.24 -8.44 -3.13
CA PRO A 816 -21.24 -9.09 -2.28
C PRO A 816 -20.64 -10.11 -1.30
N GLY A 817 -20.97 -9.99 -0.02
CA GLY A 817 -20.46 -10.85 1.06
C GLY A 817 -19.06 -10.51 1.57
N GLN A 818 -18.30 -9.63 0.91
CA GLN A 818 -16.99 -9.20 1.37
C GLN A 818 -17.10 -8.28 2.59
N THR A 819 -16.13 -8.39 3.50
CA THR A 819 -15.93 -7.47 4.62
C THR A 819 -14.59 -6.75 4.46
N LEU A 820 -14.60 -5.42 4.60
CA LEU A 820 -13.40 -4.59 4.67
C LEU A 820 -13.15 -4.15 6.11
N HIS A 821 -11.88 -4.02 6.50
CA HIS A 821 -11.44 -3.47 7.78
C HIS A 821 -10.51 -2.28 7.51
N LEU A 822 -10.94 -1.08 7.88
CA LEU A 822 -10.26 0.16 7.53
C LEU A 822 -10.06 1.04 8.77
N THR A 823 -8.92 1.71 8.85
CA THR A 823 -8.59 2.67 9.93
C THR A 823 -8.14 3.98 9.31
N SER A 824 -8.68 5.11 9.76
CA SER A 824 -8.32 6.45 9.27
C SER A 824 -7.71 7.29 10.38
N SER A 825 -6.53 7.88 10.16
CA SER A 825 -5.95 8.85 11.11
C SER A 825 -6.76 10.14 11.25
N TYR A 826 -7.59 10.47 10.26
CA TYR A 826 -8.37 11.71 10.23
C TYR A 826 -9.84 11.51 10.61
N GLY A 827 -10.36 10.29 10.43
CA GLY A 827 -11.79 10.03 10.50
C GLY A 827 -12.59 10.78 9.42
N GLY A 828 -13.91 10.80 9.56
CA GLY A 828 -14.82 11.56 8.71
C GLY A 828 -16.02 10.77 8.17
N PRO A 829 -16.95 11.44 7.45
CA PRO A 829 -18.13 10.78 6.87
C PRO A 829 -17.76 9.73 5.82
N ILE A 830 -18.40 8.57 5.88
CA ILE A 830 -18.15 7.43 4.97
C ILE A 830 -19.12 7.51 3.77
N GLN A 831 -18.58 7.34 2.57
CA GLN A 831 -19.26 7.43 1.29
C GLN A 831 -19.26 6.07 0.57
N ILE A 832 -20.28 5.82 -0.25
CA ILE A 832 -20.41 4.60 -1.06
C ILE A 832 -20.52 4.99 -2.53
N GLY A 833 -19.53 4.60 -3.33
CA GLY A 833 -19.48 4.84 -4.77
C GLY A 833 -20.10 3.71 -5.59
N PHE A 834 -20.78 4.07 -6.69
CA PHE A 834 -21.42 3.10 -7.59
C PHE A 834 -21.17 3.43 -9.07
N ASP A 835 -21.17 2.40 -9.92
CA ASP A 835 -21.08 2.50 -11.38
C ASP A 835 -22.47 2.52 -12.08
N THR A 836 -23.50 2.02 -11.40
CA THR A 836 -24.85 1.81 -11.94
C THR A 836 -25.93 2.35 -11.00
N ASN A 837 -27.01 2.90 -11.57
CA ASN A 837 -28.15 3.43 -10.82
C ASN A 837 -29.20 2.36 -10.47
N ASN A 838 -30.03 2.68 -9.48
CA ASN A 838 -31.32 2.06 -9.19
C ASN A 838 -31.24 0.56 -8.82
N GLN A 839 -30.09 0.11 -8.30
CA GLN A 839 -29.95 -1.19 -7.66
C GLN A 839 -30.12 -1.05 -6.15
N ASN A 840 -30.89 -1.94 -5.52
CA ASN A 840 -30.98 -1.97 -4.07
C ASN A 840 -29.72 -2.63 -3.50
N VAL A 841 -29.01 -1.90 -2.65
CA VAL A 841 -27.76 -2.33 -2.03
C VAL A 841 -27.86 -2.20 -0.52
N ALA A 842 -27.15 -3.07 0.21
CA ALA A 842 -27.23 -3.15 1.65
C ALA A 842 -25.85 -3.37 2.28
N PHE A 843 -25.57 -2.62 3.34
CA PHE A 843 -24.28 -2.66 4.04
C PHE A 843 -24.51 -2.70 5.55
N THR A 844 -23.61 -3.40 6.25
CA THR A 844 -23.51 -3.35 7.71
C THR A 844 -22.16 -2.76 8.06
N PHE A 845 -22.17 -1.58 8.70
CA PHE A 845 -20.99 -0.94 9.27
C PHE A 845 -20.90 -1.27 10.75
N THR A 846 -19.72 -1.60 11.26
CA THR A 846 -19.48 -1.81 12.70
C THR A 846 -18.33 -0.93 13.16
N GLN A 847 -18.35 -0.54 14.44
CA GLN A 847 -17.36 0.37 15.05
C GLN A 847 -17.34 1.76 14.37
N VAL A 848 -18.51 2.28 14.00
CA VAL A 848 -18.67 3.61 13.38
C VAL A 848 -19.41 4.58 14.29
N GLY A 849 -19.23 5.88 14.07
CA GLY A 849 -20.09 6.93 14.64
C GLY A 849 -21.31 7.26 13.76
N GLU A 850 -22.24 8.06 14.30
CA GLU A 850 -23.43 8.55 13.62
C GLU A 850 -23.50 10.07 13.69
N HIS A 851 -22.79 10.72 12.77
CA HIS A 851 -22.82 12.17 12.63
C HIS A 851 -24.23 12.68 12.22
N PRO A 852 -24.55 13.98 12.38
CA PRO A 852 -25.81 14.52 11.92
C PRO A 852 -26.04 14.25 10.44
N TYR A 853 -27.00 13.37 10.16
CA TYR A 853 -27.33 12.88 8.83
C TYR A 853 -28.84 12.97 8.61
N TRP A 854 -29.27 13.66 7.55
CA TRP A 854 -30.67 13.80 7.17
C TRP A 854 -30.91 13.10 5.82
N ASN A 855 -31.85 12.16 5.77
CA ASN A 855 -32.22 11.44 4.54
C ASN A 855 -33.75 11.27 4.40
N GLY A 856 -34.53 12.00 5.18
CA GLY A 856 -35.99 11.99 5.11
C GLY A 856 -36.63 12.86 6.19
N GLU A 857 -37.91 13.19 6.04
CA GLU A 857 -38.64 14.03 7.01
C GLU A 857 -38.68 13.41 8.42
N GLU A 858 -38.61 12.08 8.50
CA GLU A 858 -38.49 11.32 9.75
C GLU A 858 -37.25 11.69 10.56
N ASP A 859 -36.18 12.16 9.90
CA ASP A 859 -34.92 12.53 10.55
C ASP A 859 -34.93 13.96 11.09
N ASN A 860 -35.94 14.79 10.78
CA ASN A 860 -35.97 16.22 11.12
C ASN A 860 -35.61 16.50 12.60
N ILE A 861 -36.26 15.80 13.53
CA ILE A 861 -36.06 16.02 14.96
C ILE A 861 -34.66 15.58 15.40
N PHE A 862 -34.23 14.39 14.97
CA PHE A 862 -32.94 13.84 15.35
C PHE A 862 -31.80 14.66 14.75
N PHE A 863 -31.90 15.01 13.46
CA PHE A 863 -30.90 15.81 12.76
C PHE A 863 -30.72 17.19 13.40
N THR A 864 -31.81 17.93 13.67
CA THR A 864 -31.70 19.24 14.32
C THR A 864 -31.15 19.13 15.75
N ALA A 865 -31.53 18.08 16.50
CA ALA A 865 -30.97 17.84 17.83
C ALA A 865 -29.47 17.50 17.78
N ALA A 866 -29.05 16.63 16.87
CA ALA A 866 -27.65 16.23 16.68
C ALA A 866 -26.79 17.42 16.22
N LEU A 867 -27.30 18.27 15.34
CA LEU A 867 -26.65 19.52 14.94
C LEU A 867 -26.46 20.48 16.10
N ALA A 868 -27.46 20.61 16.99
CA ALA A 868 -27.36 21.48 18.16
C ALA A 868 -26.39 20.91 19.22
N GLN A 869 -26.30 19.59 19.33
CA GLN A 869 -25.39 18.90 20.23
C GLN A 869 -23.93 19.04 19.79
N ALA A 870 -23.66 18.99 18.48
CA ALA A 870 -22.36 19.23 17.88
C ALA A 870 -21.22 18.31 18.39
N ASP A 871 -21.56 17.05 18.64
CA ASP A 871 -20.58 16.00 18.96
C ASP A 871 -19.68 15.64 17.75
N TYR A 872 -20.10 16.00 16.55
CA TYR A 872 -19.36 15.83 15.29
C TYR A 872 -19.12 17.18 14.60
N ASP A 873 -18.06 17.28 13.80
CA ASP A 873 -17.71 18.50 13.06
C ASP A 873 -18.28 18.57 11.64
N TRP A 874 -18.89 17.48 11.19
CA TRP A 874 -19.45 17.33 9.85
C TRP A 874 -20.92 16.88 9.91
N ALA A 875 -21.71 17.37 8.97
CA ALA A 875 -23.11 17.05 8.79
C ALA A 875 -23.44 16.83 7.32
N GLU A 876 -24.36 15.91 7.03
CA GLU A 876 -24.78 15.58 5.67
C GLU A 876 -26.30 15.67 5.52
N MET A 877 -26.75 16.32 4.44
CA MET A 877 -28.15 16.33 4.02
C MET A 877 -28.25 15.68 2.64
N VAL A 878 -29.06 14.63 2.54
CA VAL A 878 -29.16 13.78 1.36
C VAL A 878 -30.56 13.86 0.76
N THR A 879 -30.63 14.15 -0.53
CA THR A 879 -31.86 14.13 -1.33
C THR A 879 -31.67 13.23 -2.57
N PRO A 880 -32.74 12.86 -3.30
CA PRO A 880 -32.62 11.99 -4.48
C PRO A 880 -31.71 12.51 -5.61
N GLY A 881 -31.62 13.83 -5.81
CA GLY A 881 -30.84 14.47 -6.85
C GLY A 881 -29.63 15.28 -6.35
N PHE A 882 -29.50 15.54 -5.04
CA PHE A 882 -28.46 16.40 -4.49
C PHE A 882 -28.01 16.00 -3.07
N GLU A 883 -26.73 16.13 -2.75
CA GLU A 883 -26.19 15.90 -1.40
C GLU A 883 -25.30 17.07 -0.95
N VAL A 884 -25.48 17.48 0.30
CA VAL A 884 -24.72 18.55 0.95
C VAL A 884 -23.81 17.93 2.01
N HIS A 885 -22.50 18.08 1.83
CA HIS A 885 -21.46 17.66 2.79
C HIS A 885 -20.90 18.92 3.44
N SER A 886 -21.17 19.14 4.72
CA SER A 886 -20.96 20.45 5.34
C SER A 886 -20.26 20.35 6.67
N LYS A 887 -19.37 21.30 6.95
CA LYS A 887 -18.99 21.56 8.34
C LYS A 887 -20.23 21.91 9.16
N ILE A 888 -20.29 21.45 10.41
CA ILE A 888 -21.49 21.55 11.23
C ILE A 888 -21.98 22.99 11.40
N GLU A 889 -21.07 23.95 11.58
CA GLU A 889 -21.40 25.37 11.73
C GLU A 889 -22.03 25.97 10.46
N LYS A 890 -21.66 25.44 9.29
CA LYS A 890 -22.21 25.86 8.00
C LYS A 890 -23.57 25.24 7.75
N MET A 891 -23.77 23.97 8.13
CA MET A 891 -25.08 23.34 8.09
C MET A 891 -26.07 24.04 9.03
N GLN A 892 -25.64 24.37 10.25
CA GLN A 892 -26.43 25.15 11.21
C GLN A 892 -26.84 26.50 10.62
N THR A 893 -25.91 27.21 9.97
CA THR A 893 -26.20 28.48 9.29
C THR A 893 -27.24 28.28 8.19
N SER A 894 -27.05 27.27 7.33
CA SER A 894 -27.95 26.93 6.22
C SER A 894 -29.40 26.71 6.70
N LEU A 895 -29.57 26.04 7.86
CA LEU A 895 -30.87 25.78 8.47
C LEU A 895 -31.49 26.98 9.21
N SER A 896 -30.68 27.97 9.58
CA SER A 896 -31.14 29.16 10.28
C SER A 896 -31.53 30.31 9.34
N GLU A 897 -31.15 30.23 8.07
CA GLU A 897 -31.46 31.24 7.07
C GLU A 897 -32.95 31.17 6.66
N SER A 898 -33.67 32.28 6.87
CA SER A 898 -35.00 32.49 6.30
C SER A 898 -34.95 32.35 4.76
N PRO A 899 -35.93 31.71 4.11
CA PRO A 899 -37.29 31.40 4.58
C PRO A 899 -37.50 30.00 5.16
N TRP A 900 -36.44 29.21 5.35
CA TRP A 900 -36.58 27.80 5.70
C TRP A 900 -36.84 27.62 7.20
N SER A 901 -37.81 26.77 7.54
CA SER A 901 -38.21 26.49 8.93
C SER A 901 -37.90 25.06 9.39
N SER A 902 -37.50 24.18 8.47
CA SER A 902 -37.09 22.81 8.78
C SER A 902 -36.08 22.25 7.76
N PRO A 903 -35.32 21.20 8.11
CA PRO A 903 -34.46 20.50 7.15
C PRO A 903 -35.21 19.97 5.93
N ALA A 904 -36.44 19.46 6.11
CA ALA A 904 -37.31 19.01 5.03
C ALA A 904 -37.66 20.12 4.02
N GLU A 905 -37.89 21.36 4.49
CA GLU A 905 -38.13 22.49 3.58
C GLU A 905 -36.90 22.83 2.75
N ILE A 906 -35.70 22.77 3.33
CA ILE A 906 -34.44 22.94 2.58
C ILE A 906 -34.25 21.82 1.57
N ALA A 907 -34.51 20.57 1.95
CA ALA A 907 -34.42 19.43 1.04
C ALA A 907 -35.39 19.56 -0.14
N ALA A 908 -36.64 19.95 0.12
CA ALA A 908 -37.63 20.21 -0.92
C ALA A 908 -37.23 21.39 -1.83
N ALA A 909 -36.72 22.47 -1.25
CA ALA A 909 -36.20 23.61 -2.00
C ALA A 909 -34.95 23.23 -2.83
N THR A 910 -34.10 22.35 -2.32
CA THR A 910 -32.94 21.81 -3.04
C THR A 910 -33.39 21.03 -4.27
N GLU A 911 -34.29 20.08 -4.10
CA GLU A 911 -34.84 19.31 -5.23
C GLU A 911 -35.54 20.22 -6.25
N ARG A 912 -36.24 21.27 -5.79
CA ARG A 912 -36.99 22.18 -6.67
C ARG A 912 -36.11 23.18 -7.40
N TYR A 913 -35.24 23.89 -6.71
CA TYR A 913 -34.51 25.05 -7.24
C TYR A 913 -33.07 24.74 -7.63
N VAL A 914 -32.46 23.69 -7.07
CA VAL A 914 -31.07 23.30 -7.38
C VAL A 914 -31.07 22.10 -8.33
N HIS A 915 -31.83 21.05 -8.07
CA HIS A 915 -31.89 19.88 -8.97
C HIS A 915 -32.81 20.15 -10.17
N ASN A 916 -34.11 20.39 -9.98
CA ASN A 916 -35.07 20.43 -11.08
C ASN A 916 -34.82 21.55 -12.11
N TYR A 917 -34.96 22.82 -11.71
CA TYR A 917 -34.96 23.95 -12.66
C TYR A 917 -33.67 24.14 -13.48
N PRO A 918 -32.47 24.02 -12.90
CA PRO A 918 -31.23 24.08 -13.68
C PRO A 918 -31.18 23.00 -14.76
N HIS A 919 -31.63 21.77 -14.48
CA HIS A 919 -31.63 20.69 -15.45
C HIS A 919 -32.71 20.83 -16.53
N ILE A 920 -33.89 21.40 -16.20
CA ILE A 920 -34.87 21.85 -17.22
C ILE A 920 -34.22 22.84 -18.18
N LEU A 921 -33.52 23.85 -17.64
CA LEU A 921 -32.88 24.88 -18.45
C LEU A 921 -31.72 24.31 -19.29
N ALA A 922 -31.12 23.21 -18.85
CA ALA A 922 -30.14 22.42 -19.60
C ALA A 922 -30.77 21.43 -20.61
N GLY A 923 -32.10 21.40 -20.73
CA GLY A 923 -32.85 20.58 -21.67
C GLY A 923 -32.82 19.08 -21.36
N PHE A 924 -32.62 18.70 -20.09
CA PHE A 924 -32.67 17.30 -19.67
C PHE A 924 -34.08 16.89 -19.22
N GLN A 925 -34.33 15.59 -19.22
CA GLN A 925 -35.43 14.93 -18.51
C GLN A 925 -34.84 13.98 -17.45
N GLY A 926 -35.66 13.47 -16.53
CA GLY A 926 -35.22 12.46 -15.57
C GLY A 926 -35.94 12.51 -14.22
N PRO A 927 -35.52 11.68 -13.26
CA PRO A 927 -36.09 11.70 -11.91
C PRO A 927 -35.96 13.09 -11.27
N GLY A 928 -37.06 13.60 -10.71
CA GLY A 928 -37.10 14.92 -10.07
C GLY A 928 -37.06 16.12 -11.03
N ILE A 929 -37.15 15.91 -12.35
CA ILE A 929 -37.16 16.98 -13.36
C ILE A 929 -38.54 17.10 -13.99
N ASP A 930 -39.16 18.28 -13.93
CA ASP A 930 -40.48 18.49 -14.51
C ASP A 930 -40.44 18.42 -16.03
N THR A 931 -41.53 17.93 -16.62
CA THR A 931 -41.72 17.97 -18.07
C THR A 931 -42.21 19.35 -18.51
N VAL A 932 -41.43 20.01 -19.38
CA VAL A 932 -41.80 21.29 -20.00
C VAL A 932 -42.14 21.07 -21.47
N ASN A 933 -43.44 21.01 -21.79
CA ASN A 933 -43.92 20.64 -23.13
C ASN A 933 -43.32 21.49 -24.25
N GLU A 934 -43.14 22.80 -24.07
CA GLU A 934 -42.59 23.65 -25.13
C GLU A 934 -41.10 23.37 -25.49
N ILE A 935 -40.35 22.70 -24.60
CA ILE A 935 -39.00 22.21 -24.87
C ILE A 935 -39.08 20.83 -25.53
N ILE A 936 -39.87 19.93 -24.95
CA ILE A 936 -39.99 18.53 -25.37
C ILE A 936 -40.66 18.41 -26.75
N ASP A 937 -41.74 19.14 -27.00
CA ASP A 937 -42.46 19.15 -28.27
C ASP A 937 -41.60 19.77 -29.38
N PHE A 938 -40.78 20.77 -29.05
CA PHE A 938 -39.84 21.38 -29.99
C PHE A 938 -38.78 20.38 -30.46
N ALA A 939 -38.22 19.58 -29.54
CA ALA A 939 -37.28 18.52 -29.86
C ALA A 939 -37.97 17.36 -30.61
N SER A 940 -39.10 16.88 -30.09
CA SER A 940 -39.84 15.73 -30.65
C SER A 940 -40.33 15.97 -32.07
N SER A 941 -40.81 17.19 -32.38
CA SER A 941 -41.22 17.57 -33.74
C SER A 941 -40.08 17.57 -34.76
N ARG A 942 -38.82 17.52 -34.30
CA ARG A 942 -37.61 17.44 -35.13
C ARG A 942 -36.95 16.06 -35.08
N GLY A 943 -37.56 15.10 -34.38
CA GLY A 943 -36.98 13.77 -34.17
C GLY A 943 -35.74 13.79 -33.28
N TRP A 944 -35.54 14.83 -32.46
CA TRP A 944 -34.40 14.97 -31.57
C TRP A 944 -34.59 14.22 -30.26
N GLN A 945 -33.49 13.71 -29.73
CA GLN A 945 -33.46 13.02 -28.45
C GLN A 945 -33.34 14.01 -27.29
N VAL A 946 -34.26 13.89 -26.32
CA VAL A 946 -34.14 14.53 -25.01
C VAL A 946 -33.39 13.60 -24.07
N ASP A 947 -32.23 14.05 -23.59
CA ASP A 947 -31.38 13.23 -22.74
C ASP A 947 -31.91 13.10 -21.32
N THR A 948 -31.75 11.90 -20.77
CA THR A 948 -32.09 11.62 -19.37
C THR A 948 -30.88 11.85 -18.49
N ILE A 949 -31.01 12.68 -17.46
CA ILE A 949 -30.04 12.78 -16.38
C ILE A 949 -30.61 12.15 -15.11
N ASP A 950 -29.90 11.16 -14.61
CA ASP A 950 -30.18 10.48 -13.34
C ASP A 950 -28.84 10.38 -12.61
N LEU A 951 -28.51 11.44 -11.88
CA LEU A 951 -27.23 11.63 -11.22
C LEU A 951 -27.44 12.44 -9.94
N VAL A 952 -26.68 12.12 -8.90
CA VAL A 952 -26.60 12.94 -7.69
C VAL A 952 -25.49 13.98 -7.87
N LYS A 953 -25.84 15.24 -7.59
CA LYS A 953 -24.87 16.34 -7.50
C LYS A 953 -24.49 16.57 -6.05
N HIS A 954 -23.26 16.94 -5.80
CA HIS A 954 -22.70 17.05 -4.46
C HIS A 954 -22.12 18.45 -4.25
N MET A 955 -22.17 18.93 -3.02
CA MET A 955 -21.44 20.13 -2.62
C MET A 955 -20.73 19.96 -1.28
N ASN A 956 -19.53 20.55 -1.20
CA ASN A 956 -18.77 20.67 0.02
C ASN A 956 -18.89 22.12 0.54
N ALA A 957 -19.61 22.30 1.64
CA ALA A 957 -19.65 23.56 2.37
C ALA A 957 -18.48 23.58 3.39
N ASP A 958 -17.33 24.04 2.92
CA ASP A 958 -16.03 24.13 3.64
C ASP A 958 -15.05 25.06 2.85
N GLN A 959 -13.75 25.05 3.12
CA GLN A 959 -12.76 25.73 2.28
C GLN A 959 -12.84 25.24 0.83
N ALA A 960 -12.94 26.17 -0.12
CA ALA A 960 -13.04 25.83 -1.53
C ALA A 960 -11.70 25.36 -2.11
N ASN A 961 -11.73 24.42 -3.04
CA ASN A 961 -10.52 23.93 -3.73
C ASN A 961 -9.85 25.00 -4.61
N CYS A 962 -10.61 26.00 -5.06
CA CYS A 962 -10.13 27.11 -5.85
C CYS A 962 -11.05 28.32 -5.64
N GLY A 963 -10.50 29.53 -5.70
CA GLY A 963 -11.28 30.76 -5.53
C GLY A 963 -12.07 30.77 -4.21
N TYR A 964 -13.25 31.41 -4.24
CA TYR A 964 -14.19 31.38 -3.11
C TYR A 964 -15.24 30.27 -3.25
N GLY A 965 -15.46 29.82 -4.48
CA GLY A 965 -16.23 28.63 -4.85
C GLY A 965 -15.54 27.96 -6.04
N CYS A 966 -15.60 26.63 -6.08
CA CYS A 966 -14.89 25.83 -7.07
C CYS A 966 -15.81 24.76 -7.66
N SER A 967 -16.22 24.95 -8.92
CA SER A 967 -17.02 23.98 -9.65
C SER A 967 -16.44 22.56 -9.64
N GLY A 968 -17.34 21.57 -9.71
CA GLY A 968 -17.03 20.14 -9.64
C GLY A 968 -18.24 19.31 -9.27
N ASN A 969 -18.01 18.02 -9.01
CA ASN A 969 -18.97 17.14 -8.33
C ASN A 969 -18.21 16.26 -7.32
N PRO A 970 -17.99 16.72 -6.08
CA PRO A 970 -18.59 17.92 -5.48
C PRO A 970 -18.05 19.25 -6.02
N TYR A 971 -18.89 20.30 -6.02
CA TYR A 971 -18.37 21.67 -6.00
C TYR A 971 -18.05 22.08 -4.56
N ASP A 972 -17.08 22.96 -4.36
CA ASP A 972 -16.64 23.37 -3.02
C ASP A 972 -16.91 24.87 -2.80
N ALA A 973 -17.30 25.26 -1.59
CA ALA A 973 -17.72 26.64 -1.33
C ALA A 973 -17.44 27.11 0.10
N TYR A 974 -16.79 28.29 0.21
CA TYR A 974 -16.52 28.96 1.49
C TYR A 974 -17.78 29.49 2.19
N TRP A 975 -18.96 29.47 1.56
CA TRP A 975 -20.23 29.89 2.16
C TRP A 975 -21.01 28.70 2.75
N SER A 976 -22.17 28.99 3.34
CA SER A 976 -23.13 27.99 3.82
C SER A 976 -24.13 27.71 2.70
N PHE A 977 -24.55 26.47 2.53
CA PHE A 977 -25.42 26.07 1.43
C PHE A 977 -26.76 26.82 1.47
N ASN A 978 -27.19 27.35 0.33
CA ASN A 978 -28.51 27.97 0.19
C ASN A 978 -29.17 27.53 -1.12
N PRO A 979 -30.34 26.86 -1.10
CA PRO A 979 -31.02 26.37 -2.31
C PRO A 979 -31.37 27.44 -3.35
N ILE A 980 -31.46 28.71 -2.93
CA ILE A 980 -31.68 29.86 -3.82
C ILE A 980 -30.49 30.82 -3.84
N GLY A 981 -29.35 30.41 -3.28
CA GLY A 981 -28.10 31.15 -3.27
C GLY A 981 -27.58 31.39 -4.69
N HIS A 982 -27.02 32.57 -4.96
CA HIS A 982 -26.40 32.80 -6.27
C HIS A 982 -25.21 31.87 -6.49
N GLY A 983 -24.33 31.76 -5.49
CA GLY A 983 -23.11 30.96 -5.57
C GLY A 983 -23.41 29.48 -5.85
N ASP A 984 -24.30 28.85 -5.07
CA ASP A 984 -24.64 27.43 -5.24
C ASP A 984 -25.17 27.11 -6.64
N LEU A 985 -26.14 27.91 -7.11
CA LEU A 985 -26.71 27.74 -8.45
C LEU A 985 -25.73 28.10 -9.57
N HIS A 986 -24.80 29.02 -9.32
CA HIS A 986 -23.74 29.38 -10.25
C HIS A 986 -22.74 28.24 -10.44
N GLU A 987 -22.23 27.67 -9.34
CA GLU A 987 -21.27 26.56 -9.37
C GLU A 987 -21.88 25.30 -9.98
N LEU A 988 -23.15 25.01 -9.68
CA LEU A 988 -23.89 23.96 -10.38
C LEU A 988 -23.99 24.25 -11.89
N GLY A 989 -24.26 25.52 -12.25
CA GLY A 989 -24.36 25.99 -13.62
C GLY A 989 -23.10 25.74 -14.46
N HIS A 990 -21.91 25.78 -13.86
CA HIS A 990 -20.65 25.42 -14.54
C HIS A 990 -20.65 23.97 -15.01
N GLY A 991 -21.34 23.07 -14.31
CA GLY A 991 -21.51 21.68 -14.74
C GLY A 991 -22.52 21.49 -15.88
N LEU A 992 -23.29 22.54 -16.22
CA LEU A 992 -24.35 22.50 -17.23
C LEU A 992 -24.02 23.32 -18.47
N GLU A 993 -23.25 24.41 -18.34
CA GLU A 993 -22.95 25.32 -19.44
C GLU A 993 -22.17 24.69 -20.61
N ARG A 994 -22.30 25.30 -21.80
CA ARG A 994 -21.59 24.89 -23.01
C ARG A 994 -20.74 26.04 -23.53
N GLY A 995 -19.47 25.75 -23.84
CA GLY A 995 -18.55 26.74 -24.38
C GLY A 995 -19.02 27.38 -25.69
N ARG A 996 -19.80 26.65 -26.50
CA ARG A 996 -20.42 27.14 -27.75
C ARG A 996 -21.49 28.21 -27.53
N PHE A 997 -22.00 28.40 -26.32
CA PHE A 997 -23.05 29.38 -25.99
C PHE A 997 -22.49 30.74 -25.59
N ARG A 998 -21.28 31.04 -26.04
CA ARG A 998 -20.61 32.31 -25.81
C ARG A 998 -20.15 32.81 -27.16
N PHE A 999 -20.41 34.06 -27.50
CA PHE A 999 -19.76 34.64 -28.67
C PHE A 999 -18.23 34.69 -28.46
N GLU A 1000 -17.51 34.90 -29.55
CA GLU A 1000 -16.05 34.98 -29.54
C GLU A 1000 -15.58 36.13 -28.64
N GLY A 1001 -14.53 35.88 -27.85
CA GLY A 1001 -13.97 36.86 -26.91
C GLY A 1001 -14.77 37.11 -25.63
N TRP A 1002 -15.97 36.53 -25.48
CA TRP A 1002 -16.78 36.70 -24.27
C TRP A 1002 -16.20 35.95 -23.07
N ASP A 1003 -16.32 36.57 -21.90
CA ASP A 1003 -15.94 36.00 -20.60
C ASP A 1003 -16.64 34.66 -20.32
N GLY A 1004 -15.97 33.78 -19.59
CA GLY A 1004 -16.48 32.44 -19.25
C GLY A 1004 -17.83 32.48 -18.54
N HIS A 1005 -18.03 33.41 -17.61
CA HIS A 1005 -19.24 33.49 -16.79
C HIS A 1005 -20.44 34.11 -17.52
N ALA A 1006 -20.28 34.54 -18.78
CA ALA A 1006 -21.36 35.09 -19.60
C ALA A 1006 -22.48 34.06 -19.89
N SER A 1007 -22.19 32.75 -19.80
CA SER A 1007 -23.14 31.67 -20.07
C SER A 1007 -23.58 30.85 -18.85
N THR A 1008 -22.98 31.09 -17.69
CA THR A 1008 -23.20 30.27 -16.49
C THR A 1008 -24.36 30.77 -15.64
N ASN A 1009 -24.53 32.10 -15.54
CA ASN A 1009 -25.44 32.69 -14.57
C ASN A 1009 -26.94 32.42 -14.82
N PHE A 1010 -27.30 31.96 -16.02
CA PHE A 1010 -28.69 31.72 -16.42
C PHE A 1010 -29.40 30.69 -15.53
N TYR A 1011 -28.69 29.64 -15.10
CA TYR A 1011 -29.27 28.62 -14.23
C TYR A 1011 -29.64 29.18 -12.85
N SER A 1012 -28.84 30.12 -12.33
CA SER A 1012 -29.17 30.84 -11.10
C SER A 1012 -30.37 31.76 -11.28
N TYR A 1013 -30.38 32.55 -12.36
CA TYR A 1013 -31.44 33.53 -12.61
C TYR A 1013 -32.79 32.87 -12.87
N TYR A 1014 -32.83 31.82 -13.69
CA TYR A 1014 -34.04 31.07 -13.96
C TYR A 1014 -34.62 30.48 -12.68
N SER A 1015 -33.83 29.72 -11.91
CA SER A 1015 -34.30 29.09 -10.67
C SER A 1015 -34.82 30.10 -9.64
N LYS A 1016 -34.18 31.26 -9.56
CA LYS A 1016 -34.64 32.39 -8.71
C LYS A 1016 -35.95 33.01 -9.20
N SER A 1017 -36.08 33.25 -10.50
CA SER A 1017 -37.35 33.71 -11.06
C SER A 1017 -38.48 32.72 -10.84
N ARG A 1018 -38.18 31.42 -10.90
CA ARG A 1018 -39.14 30.37 -10.57
C ARG A 1018 -39.50 30.39 -9.09
N TYR A 1019 -38.53 30.57 -8.19
CA TYR A 1019 -38.80 30.75 -6.76
C TYR A 1019 -39.75 31.94 -6.49
N HIS A 1020 -39.55 33.08 -7.17
CA HIS A 1020 -40.47 34.21 -7.09
C HIS A 1020 -41.88 33.83 -7.52
N LEU A 1021 -42.01 33.21 -8.69
CA LEU A 1021 -43.32 32.83 -9.25
C LEU A 1021 -44.03 31.76 -8.40
N ASP A 1022 -43.27 30.83 -7.82
CA ASP A 1022 -43.80 29.74 -7.02
C ASP A 1022 -44.25 30.21 -5.62
N THR A 1023 -43.58 31.21 -5.03
CA THR A 1023 -43.76 31.60 -3.61
C THR A 1023 -44.26 33.03 -3.38
N GLY A 1024 -44.15 33.92 -4.38
CA GLY A 1024 -44.37 35.36 -4.24
C GLY A 1024 -43.26 36.12 -3.49
N SER A 1025 -42.18 35.45 -3.10
CA SER A 1025 -41.05 36.07 -2.40
C SER A 1025 -40.01 36.57 -3.40
N ASP A 1026 -39.44 37.76 -3.15
CA ASP A 1026 -38.45 38.34 -4.07
C ASP A 1026 -37.06 37.71 -3.87
N PRO A 1027 -36.46 37.10 -4.91
CA PRO A 1027 -35.10 36.61 -4.88
C PRO A 1027 -34.08 37.75 -5.01
N SER A 1028 -32.83 37.47 -4.62
CA SER A 1028 -31.70 38.37 -4.87
C SER A 1028 -30.94 37.98 -6.14
N CYS A 1029 -30.91 38.86 -7.14
CA CYS A 1029 -30.11 38.74 -8.36
C CYS A 1029 -29.11 39.89 -8.51
N GLN A 1030 -28.04 39.63 -9.26
CA GLN A 1030 -27.06 40.64 -9.66
C GLN A 1030 -27.70 41.71 -10.56
N ASN A 1031 -27.10 42.90 -10.63
CA ASN A 1031 -27.52 43.91 -11.60
C ASN A 1031 -26.89 43.61 -12.96
N LEU A 1032 -27.70 43.65 -14.01
CA LEU A 1032 -27.26 43.59 -15.40
C LEU A 1032 -27.33 44.98 -16.05
N PRO A 1033 -26.42 45.33 -16.98
CA PRO A 1033 -26.23 46.70 -17.46
C PRO A 1033 -27.27 47.15 -18.53
N PHE A 1034 -28.58 46.90 -18.33
CA PHE A 1034 -29.60 47.20 -19.33
C PHE A 1034 -29.67 48.68 -19.72
N ASP A 1035 -29.62 49.60 -18.74
CA ASP A 1035 -29.64 51.05 -19.01
C ASP A 1035 -28.48 51.49 -19.91
N SER A 1036 -27.28 50.97 -19.63
CA SER A 1036 -26.07 51.28 -20.39
C SER A 1036 -26.13 50.70 -21.80
N LEU A 1037 -26.65 49.48 -21.95
CA LEU A 1037 -26.80 48.82 -23.25
C LEU A 1037 -27.85 49.53 -24.11
N SER A 1038 -28.98 49.92 -23.53
CA SER A 1038 -30.04 50.70 -24.19
C SER A 1038 -29.51 52.06 -24.69
N SER A 1039 -28.76 52.76 -23.84
CA SER A 1039 -28.14 54.05 -24.19
C SER A 1039 -27.14 53.90 -25.33
N LEU A 1040 -26.33 52.85 -25.31
CA LEU A 1040 -25.34 52.56 -26.34
C LEU A 1040 -26.00 52.22 -27.69
N LEU A 1041 -27.05 51.39 -27.67
CA LEU A 1041 -27.84 51.09 -28.87
C LEU A 1041 -28.52 52.33 -29.42
N THR A 1042 -29.09 53.18 -28.57
CA THR A 1042 -29.69 54.46 -29.00
C THR A 1042 -28.63 55.35 -29.66
N GLN A 1043 -27.44 55.43 -29.07
CA GLN A 1043 -26.33 56.19 -29.64
C GLN A 1043 -25.89 55.64 -31.00
N SER A 1044 -25.78 54.33 -31.15
CA SER A 1044 -25.33 53.71 -32.39
C SER A 1044 -26.23 54.06 -33.58
N THR A 1045 -27.55 54.22 -33.37
CA THR A 1045 -28.48 54.64 -34.43
C THR A 1045 -28.24 56.04 -34.97
N MET A 1046 -27.47 56.88 -34.26
CA MET A 1046 -27.09 58.22 -34.70
C MET A 1046 -25.78 58.25 -35.48
N GLU A 1047 -25.03 57.14 -35.50
CA GLU A 1047 -23.74 57.03 -36.19
C GLU A 1047 -23.92 56.66 -37.67
N ALA A 1048 -22.93 57.02 -38.49
CA ALA A 1048 -22.95 56.71 -39.93
C ALA A 1048 -22.87 55.20 -40.22
N ASP A 1049 -22.20 54.45 -39.34
CA ASP A 1049 -22.12 52.99 -39.36
C ASP A 1049 -22.41 52.46 -37.93
N PRO A 1050 -23.69 52.19 -37.63
CA PRO A 1050 -24.10 51.68 -36.32
C PRO A 1050 -23.41 50.37 -35.94
N PHE A 1051 -23.08 49.51 -36.92
CA PHE A 1051 -22.43 48.23 -36.66
C PHE A 1051 -20.99 48.41 -36.22
N SER A 1052 -20.21 49.18 -36.98
CA SER A 1052 -18.81 49.47 -36.61
C SER A 1052 -18.72 50.17 -35.24
N PHE A 1053 -19.68 51.04 -34.91
CA PHE A 1053 -19.77 51.64 -33.59
C PHE A 1053 -20.01 50.60 -32.49
N MET A 1054 -20.99 49.71 -32.66
CA MET A 1054 -21.29 48.66 -31.67
C MET A 1054 -20.16 47.65 -31.55
N GLN A 1055 -19.48 47.31 -32.65
CA GLN A 1055 -18.31 46.44 -32.64
C GLN A 1055 -17.15 47.08 -31.84
N ALA A 1056 -16.92 48.38 -32.01
CA ALA A 1056 -15.90 49.11 -31.25
C ALA A 1056 -16.21 49.21 -29.74
N ALA A 1057 -17.48 49.07 -29.34
CA ALA A 1057 -17.86 49.03 -27.92
C ALA A 1057 -17.41 47.74 -27.20
N ASN A 1058 -17.04 46.69 -27.95
CA ASN A 1058 -16.40 45.47 -27.45
C ASN A 1058 -17.09 44.86 -26.21
N LEU A 1059 -18.38 44.55 -26.34
CA LEU A 1059 -19.24 44.06 -25.27
C LEU A 1059 -18.94 42.60 -24.90
N THR A 1060 -17.85 42.35 -24.18
CA THR A 1060 -17.34 40.98 -23.89
C THR A 1060 -17.38 40.57 -22.42
N SER A 1061 -17.73 41.49 -21.50
CA SER A 1061 -17.80 41.16 -20.07
C SER A 1061 -18.95 40.19 -19.75
N TRP A 1062 -18.83 39.47 -18.63
CA TRP A 1062 -19.85 38.49 -18.22
C TRP A 1062 -21.25 39.08 -18.09
N SER A 1063 -21.38 40.30 -17.56
CA SER A 1063 -22.67 40.93 -17.29
C SER A 1063 -23.31 41.49 -18.56
N GLN A 1064 -22.51 42.02 -19.49
CA GLN A 1064 -22.97 42.42 -20.82
C GLN A 1064 -23.47 41.21 -21.60
N GLY A 1065 -22.69 40.13 -21.63
CA GLY A 1065 -23.06 38.92 -22.33
C GLY A 1065 -24.34 38.28 -21.77
N ALA A 1066 -24.46 38.20 -20.44
CA ALA A 1066 -25.66 37.70 -19.79
C ALA A 1066 -26.89 38.57 -20.10
N ALA A 1067 -26.75 39.90 -20.08
CA ALA A 1067 -27.82 40.83 -20.42
C ALA A 1067 -28.29 40.68 -21.87
N ILE A 1068 -27.37 40.51 -22.83
CA ILE A 1068 -27.71 40.29 -24.23
C ILE A 1068 -28.49 38.99 -24.40
N TYR A 1069 -28.11 37.90 -23.70
CA TYR A 1069 -28.89 36.67 -23.70
C TYR A 1069 -30.30 36.84 -23.10
N VAL A 1070 -30.41 37.55 -21.99
CA VAL A 1070 -31.72 37.89 -21.40
C VAL A 1070 -32.60 38.68 -22.41
N GLN A 1071 -32.01 39.58 -23.20
CA GLN A 1071 -32.73 40.26 -24.29
C GLN A 1071 -33.16 39.31 -25.40
N ILE A 1072 -32.32 38.34 -25.80
CA ILE A 1072 -32.67 37.30 -26.78
C ILE A 1072 -33.85 36.46 -26.27
N PHE A 1073 -33.79 36.00 -25.02
CA PHE A 1073 -34.83 35.22 -24.37
C PHE A 1073 -36.16 35.98 -24.32
N LYS A 1074 -36.11 37.23 -23.87
CA LYS A 1074 -37.30 38.10 -23.83
C LYS A 1074 -37.88 38.35 -25.21
N SER A 1075 -37.02 38.56 -26.21
CA SER A 1075 -37.46 38.79 -27.59
C SER A 1075 -38.20 37.58 -28.17
N ALA A 1076 -37.68 36.37 -27.95
CA ALA A 1076 -38.36 35.15 -28.38
C ALA A 1076 -39.74 34.97 -27.71
N GLN A 1077 -39.85 35.28 -26.41
CA GLN A 1077 -41.12 35.23 -25.68
C GLN A 1077 -42.14 36.26 -26.20
N ALA A 1078 -41.72 37.50 -26.40
CA ALA A 1078 -42.59 38.57 -26.90
C ALA A 1078 -43.11 38.26 -28.32
N GLU A 1079 -42.32 37.54 -29.11
CA GLU A 1079 -42.67 37.05 -30.44
C GLU A 1079 -43.54 35.78 -30.44
N GLY A 1080 -43.90 35.26 -29.26
CA GLY A 1080 -44.73 34.06 -29.09
C GLY A 1080 -44.06 32.77 -29.57
N VAL A 1081 -42.73 32.73 -29.59
CA VAL A 1081 -41.94 31.54 -29.98
C VAL A 1081 -41.85 30.52 -28.84
N VAL A 1082 -41.81 31.04 -27.63
CA VAL A 1082 -41.74 30.32 -26.35
C VAL A 1082 -42.72 30.98 -25.38
N ASP A 1083 -43.28 30.20 -24.46
CA ASP A 1083 -44.16 30.74 -23.42
C ASP A 1083 -43.33 31.42 -22.31
N ASP A 1084 -42.18 30.82 -21.98
CA ASP A 1084 -41.17 31.38 -21.08
C ASP A 1084 -39.83 31.54 -21.84
N GLY A 1085 -39.32 32.77 -21.89
CA GLY A 1085 -38.10 33.15 -22.61
C GLY A 1085 -36.89 32.31 -22.21
N TRP A 1086 -36.79 31.87 -20.96
CA TRP A 1086 -35.67 31.06 -20.48
C TRP A 1086 -35.58 29.72 -21.22
N HIS A 1087 -36.69 29.15 -21.67
CA HIS A 1087 -36.74 27.84 -22.33
C HIS A 1087 -36.05 27.81 -23.70
N VAL A 1088 -35.71 28.97 -24.28
CA VAL A 1088 -34.80 29.05 -25.44
C VAL A 1088 -33.47 28.35 -25.15
N LEU A 1089 -32.94 28.48 -23.93
CA LEU A 1089 -31.68 27.85 -23.56
C LEU A 1089 -31.80 26.32 -23.50
N GLY A 1090 -32.92 25.79 -23.01
CA GLY A 1090 -33.19 24.34 -23.03
C GLY A 1090 -33.24 23.78 -24.45
N ARG A 1091 -33.89 24.51 -25.38
CA ARG A 1091 -33.88 24.16 -26.82
C ARG A 1091 -32.47 24.20 -27.41
N LEU A 1092 -31.66 25.21 -27.05
CA LEU A 1092 -30.26 25.36 -27.51
C LEU A 1092 -29.37 24.22 -27.04
N HIS A 1093 -29.54 23.78 -25.80
CA HIS A 1093 -28.86 22.60 -25.25
C HIS A 1093 -29.16 21.32 -26.01
N ILE A 1094 -30.43 21.07 -26.35
CA ILE A 1094 -30.81 19.89 -27.12
C ILE A 1094 -30.19 19.96 -28.52
N LEU A 1095 -30.24 21.12 -29.18
CA LEU A 1095 -29.59 21.32 -30.48
C LEU A 1095 -28.09 21.03 -30.42
N ASP A 1096 -27.36 21.53 -29.42
CA ASP A 1096 -25.93 21.26 -29.25
C ASP A 1096 -25.64 19.76 -29.13
N ARG A 1097 -26.44 19.03 -28.35
CA ARG A 1097 -26.28 17.58 -28.19
C ARG A 1097 -26.59 16.81 -29.47
N GLU A 1098 -27.64 17.19 -30.19
CA GLU A 1098 -27.97 16.62 -31.50
C GLU A 1098 -26.92 16.94 -32.56
N PHE A 1099 -26.35 18.13 -32.55
CA PHE A 1099 -25.22 18.48 -33.41
C PHE A 1099 -24.01 17.57 -33.14
N ASN A 1100 -23.69 17.33 -31.86
CA ASN A 1100 -22.59 16.44 -31.50
C ASN A 1100 -22.88 14.96 -31.85
N ARG A 1101 -24.14 14.50 -31.77
CA ARG A 1101 -24.54 13.18 -32.31
C ARG A 1101 -24.30 13.11 -33.81
N ALA A 1102 -24.73 14.14 -34.55
CA ALA A 1102 -24.59 14.20 -35.99
C ALA A 1102 -23.12 14.26 -36.47
N ASP A 1103 -22.17 14.76 -35.65
CA ASP A 1103 -20.74 14.83 -35.98
C ASP A 1103 -20.04 13.45 -36.00
N ASN A 1104 -20.67 12.37 -35.51
CA ASN A 1104 -20.03 11.05 -35.46
C ASN A 1104 -19.70 10.46 -36.84
N SER A 1105 -20.55 10.69 -37.85
CA SER A 1105 -20.35 10.18 -39.21
C SER A 1105 -21.03 11.05 -40.27
N ASP A 1106 -20.54 11.01 -41.52
CA ASP A 1106 -21.21 11.72 -42.62
C ASP A 1106 -22.65 11.25 -42.84
N ALA A 1107 -22.95 9.98 -42.56
CA ALA A 1107 -24.29 9.43 -42.68
C ALA A 1107 -25.25 10.02 -41.62
N GLU A 1108 -24.80 10.08 -40.36
CA GLU A 1108 -25.57 10.71 -39.27
C GLU A 1108 -25.72 12.22 -39.51
N TRP A 1109 -24.67 12.89 -39.99
CA TRP A 1109 -24.72 14.29 -40.40
C TRP A 1109 -25.77 14.54 -41.49
N LEU A 1110 -25.73 13.78 -42.58
CA LEU A 1110 -26.69 13.94 -43.69
C LEU A 1110 -28.14 13.71 -43.26
N ALA A 1111 -28.38 12.80 -42.31
CA ALA A 1111 -29.71 12.54 -41.76
C ALA A 1111 -30.23 13.68 -40.87
N ALA A 1112 -29.35 14.35 -40.11
CA ALA A 1112 -29.76 15.33 -39.10
C ALA A 1112 -29.64 16.80 -39.55
N ARG A 1113 -28.72 17.13 -40.47
CA ARG A 1113 -28.33 18.53 -40.81
C ARG A 1113 -29.48 19.45 -41.21
N GLU A 1114 -30.56 18.90 -41.79
CA GLU A 1114 -31.74 19.68 -42.15
C GLU A 1114 -32.49 20.16 -40.91
N THR A 1115 -32.79 19.24 -40.00
CA THR A 1115 -33.48 19.56 -38.74
C THR A 1115 -32.64 20.48 -37.85
N LEU A 1116 -31.31 20.32 -37.86
CA LEU A 1116 -30.33 21.15 -37.15
C LEU A 1116 -30.14 22.54 -37.74
N GLY A 1117 -30.58 22.78 -38.98
CA GLY A 1117 -30.44 24.07 -39.66
C GLY A 1117 -29.07 24.32 -40.32
N PHE A 1118 -28.33 23.26 -40.68
CA PHE A 1118 -27.01 23.31 -41.34
C PHE A 1118 -27.00 22.66 -42.73
N THR A 1119 -28.10 22.76 -43.48
CA THR A 1119 -28.30 22.12 -44.80
C THR A 1119 -27.22 22.40 -45.84
N LEU A 1120 -26.62 23.59 -45.81
CA LEU A 1120 -25.62 24.04 -46.79
C LEU A 1120 -24.20 23.58 -46.44
N PHE A 1121 -23.98 23.04 -45.24
CA PHE A 1121 -22.67 22.63 -44.79
C PHE A 1121 -22.49 21.11 -44.90
N THR A 1122 -21.29 20.71 -45.34
CA THR A 1122 -20.76 19.38 -45.05
C THR A 1122 -20.44 19.25 -43.56
N ARG A 1123 -20.22 18.02 -43.09
CA ARG A 1123 -19.89 17.76 -41.67
C ARG A 1123 -18.63 18.52 -41.25
N GLU A 1124 -17.56 18.41 -42.04
CA GLU A 1124 -16.28 19.06 -41.75
C GLU A 1124 -16.40 20.59 -41.76
N GLU A 1125 -17.14 21.17 -42.71
CA GLU A 1125 -17.37 22.62 -42.73
C GLU A 1125 -18.16 23.10 -41.52
N ALA A 1126 -19.23 22.39 -41.13
CA ALA A 1126 -20.04 22.73 -39.96
C ALA A 1126 -19.23 22.64 -38.65
N LYS A 1127 -18.34 21.65 -38.55
CA LYS A 1127 -17.41 21.49 -37.41
C LYS A 1127 -16.39 22.62 -37.33
N ALA A 1128 -15.92 23.10 -38.48
CA ALA A 1128 -14.93 24.16 -38.60
C ALA A 1128 -15.51 25.59 -38.49
N LEU A 1129 -16.83 25.73 -38.33
CA LEU A 1129 -17.48 27.04 -38.26
C LEU A 1129 -16.92 27.89 -37.10
N PRO A 1130 -16.69 29.19 -37.33
CA PRO A 1130 -16.44 30.14 -36.26
C PRO A 1130 -17.54 30.11 -35.21
N LYS A 1131 -17.17 30.44 -33.97
CA LYS A 1131 -18.06 30.37 -32.81
C LYS A 1131 -19.32 31.22 -32.98
N ASN A 1132 -19.17 32.44 -33.49
CA ASN A 1132 -20.28 33.36 -33.74
C ASN A 1132 -21.23 32.82 -34.82
N ASP A 1133 -20.68 32.25 -35.88
CA ASP A 1133 -21.43 31.72 -37.02
C ASP A 1133 -22.30 30.54 -36.62
N TRP A 1134 -21.70 29.56 -35.93
CA TRP A 1134 -22.42 28.41 -35.41
C TRP A 1134 -23.54 28.85 -34.46
N LEU A 1135 -23.23 29.73 -33.52
CA LEU A 1135 -24.19 30.19 -32.52
C LEU A 1135 -25.32 31.02 -33.15
N ALA A 1136 -25.04 31.82 -34.17
CA ALA A 1136 -26.06 32.58 -34.90
C ALA A 1136 -27.06 31.68 -35.65
N ILE A 1137 -26.56 30.61 -36.28
CA ILE A 1137 -27.40 29.59 -36.93
C ILE A 1137 -28.24 28.89 -35.85
N ALA A 1138 -27.61 28.40 -34.79
CA ALA A 1138 -28.28 27.67 -33.72
C ALA A 1138 -29.36 28.52 -33.04
N LEU A 1139 -29.07 29.78 -32.71
CA LEU A 1139 -30.04 30.74 -32.16
C LEU A 1139 -31.20 30.98 -33.11
N SER A 1140 -30.95 31.07 -34.43
CA SER A 1140 -32.03 31.22 -35.41
C SER A 1140 -32.99 30.02 -35.41
N VAL A 1141 -32.43 28.82 -35.30
CA VAL A 1141 -33.22 27.57 -35.24
C VAL A 1141 -34.07 27.50 -33.97
N VAL A 1142 -33.47 27.73 -32.80
CA VAL A 1142 -34.18 27.55 -31.51
C VAL A 1142 -35.15 28.68 -31.18
N THR A 1143 -34.90 29.88 -31.71
CA THR A 1143 -35.85 30.99 -31.66
C THR A 1143 -36.84 30.98 -32.83
N GLN A 1144 -36.70 30.08 -33.82
CA GLN A 1144 -37.54 30.04 -35.01
C GLN A 1144 -37.70 31.43 -35.67
N ARG A 1145 -36.62 32.19 -35.66
CA ARG A 1145 -36.52 33.55 -36.19
C ARG A 1145 -35.19 33.73 -36.90
N ASP A 1146 -35.17 34.57 -37.92
CA ASP A 1146 -33.93 34.99 -38.55
C ASP A 1146 -33.22 36.02 -37.65
N MET A 1147 -32.12 35.58 -37.04
CA MET A 1147 -31.36 36.35 -36.04
C MET A 1147 -30.28 37.26 -36.64
N ARG A 1148 -30.12 37.31 -37.98
CA ARG A 1148 -29.01 38.06 -38.61
C ARG A 1148 -28.97 39.52 -38.20
N ASN A 1149 -30.10 40.23 -38.37
CA ASN A 1149 -30.19 41.64 -38.01
C ASN A 1149 -30.08 41.87 -36.50
N TYR A 1150 -30.60 40.94 -35.70
CA TYR A 1150 -30.57 41.03 -34.24
C TYR A 1150 -29.14 40.87 -33.68
N ILE A 1151 -28.37 39.91 -34.17
CA ILE A 1151 -26.97 39.71 -33.80
C ILE A 1151 -26.11 40.87 -34.30
N HIS A 1152 -26.38 41.35 -35.52
CA HIS A 1152 -25.73 42.52 -36.10
C HIS A 1152 -25.97 43.80 -35.27
N MET A 1153 -27.16 43.98 -34.69
CA MET A 1153 -27.46 45.10 -33.78
C MET A 1153 -26.49 45.17 -32.60
N TRP A 1154 -25.98 44.02 -32.13
CA TRP A 1154 -25.02 43.94 -31.02
C TRP A 1154 -23.55 44.07 -31.45
N GLY A 1155 -23.26 44.40 -32.71
CA GLY A 1155 -21.89 44.53 -33.22
C GLY A 1155 -21.15 43.19 -33.39
N LEU A 1156 -21.89 42.08 -33.40
CA LEU A 1156 -21.34 40.74 -33.55
C LEU A 1156 -21.30 40.35 -35.04
N ALA A 1157 -20.10 40.13 -35.57
CA ALA A 1157 -19.92 39.72 -36.96
C ALA A 1157 -20.27 38.25 -37.16
N ILE A 1158 -20.95 37.97 -38.28
CA ILE A 1158 -21.25 36.62 -38.78
C ILE A 1158 -20.80 36.49 -40.23
N GLY A 1159 -20.15 35.37 -40.56
CA GLY A 1159 -19.63 35.06 -41.88
C GLY A 1159 -20.70 34.92 -42.96
N ASN A 1160 -20.31 35.10 -44.22
CA ASN A 1160 -21.24 35.07 -45.36
C ASN A 1160 -21.95 33.71 -45.50
N ASP A 1161 -21.25 32.61 -45.25
CA ASP A 1161 -21.84 31.27 -45.39
C ASP A 1161 -22.91 31.02 -44.31
N ALA A 1162 -22.67 31.48 -43.08
CA ALA A 1162 -23.65 31.44 -42.01
C ALA A 1162 -24.87 32.34 -42.31
N GLN A 1163 -24.64 33.53 -42.88
CA GLN A 1163 -25.73 34.41 -43.32
C GLN A 1163 -26.59 33.76 -44.42
N GLN A 1164 -25.97 33.06 -45.37
CA GLN A 1164 -26.67 32.33 -46.43
C GLN A 1164 -27.44 31.14 -45.85
N GLN A 1165 -26.86 30.40 -44.91
CA GLN A 1165 -27.54 29.32 -44.22
C GLN A 1165 -28.78 29.81 -43.46
N ILE A 1166 -28.66 30.90 -42.67
CA ILE A 1166 -29.81 31.46 -41.94
C ILE A 1166 -30.88 31.94 -42.91
N ALA A 1167 -30.50 32.57 -44.03
CA ALA A 1167 -31.45 32.97 -45.08
C ALA A 1167 -32.21 31.76 -45.65
N ALA A 1168 -31.52 30.64 -45.87
CA ALA A 1168 -32.10 29.42 -46.41
C ALA A 1168 -33.12 28.75 -45.48
N LEU A 1169 -33.09 29.03 -44.17
CA LEU A 1169 -34.10 28.56 -43.22
C LEU A 1169 -35.48 29.22 -43.42
N ASN A 1170 -35.54 30.34 -44.15
CA ASN A 1170 -36.78 31.06 -44.49
C ASN A 1170 -37.66 31.39 -43.25
N LEU A 1171 -37.02 31.84 -42.18
CA LEU A 1171 -37.66 32.18 -40.91
C LEU A 1171 -38.13 33.64 -40.88
N PRO A 1172 -39.20 33.98 -40.14
CA PRO A 1172 -39.56 35.37 -39.89
C PRO A 1172 -38.42 36.13 -39.19
N THR A 1173 -38.16 37.38 -39.57
CA THR A 1173 -37.10 38.20 -38.97
C THR A 1173 -37.36 38.47 -37.49
N MET A 1174 -36.33 38.30 -36.64
CA MET A 1174 -36.39 38.75 -35.25
C MET A 1174 -36.37 40.30 -35.20
N PRO A 1175 -37.36 40.97 -34.60
CA PRO A 1175 -37.33 42.42 -34.46
C PRO A 1175 -36.14 42.87 -33.61
N THR A 1176 -35.49 43.96 -33.99
CA THR A 1176 -34.37 44.57 -33.25
C THR A 1176 -34.86 45.43 -32.08
N THR A 1177 -35.84 44.92 -31.34
CA THR A 1177 -36.45 45.58 -30.18
C THR A 1177 -35.59 45.35 -28.95
N PHE A 1178 -35.32 46.41 -28.20
CA PHE A 1178 -34.75 46.33 -26.86
C PHE A 1178 -35.86 46.40 -25.81
N TYR A 1179 -35.85 45.49 -24.84
CA TYR A 1179 -36.82 45.42 -23.76
C TYR A 1179 -36.22 46.05 -22.50
N ASP A 1180 -36.81 47.14 -22.05
CA ASP A 1180 -36.40 47.81 -20.82
C ASP A 1180 -37.00 47.11 -19.59
N TYR A 1181 -36.26 47.10 -18.49
CA TYR A 1181 -36.68 46.50 -17.22
C TYR A 1181 -36.90 47.59 -16.17
N PRO A 1182 -37.92 47.48 -15.31
CA PRO A 1182 -38.19 48.48 -14.26
C PRO A 1182 -37.01 48.70 -13.30
N SER A 1183 -36.13 47.69 -13.17
CA SER A 1183 -34.84 47.77 -12.50
C SER A 1183 -33.85 46.79 -13.15
N ASN A 1184 -32.55 47.05 -12.97
CA ASN A 1184 -31.47 46.22 -13.54
C ASN A 1184 -31.39 44.79 -13.00
N ASN A 1185 -32.28 44.39 -12.10
CA ASN A 1185 -32.44 43.04 -11.56
C ASN A 1185 -33.87 42.47 -11.75
N ALA A 1186 -34.80 43.19 -12.39
CA ALA A 1186 -36.20 42.78 -12.50
C ALA A 1186 -36.41 41.51 -13.36
N TYR A 1187 -35.44 41.15 -14.21
CA TYR A 1187 -35.40 39.87 -14.92
C TYR A 1187 -35.43 38.65 -13.98
N CYS A 1188 -35.07 38.86 -12.70
CA CYS A 1188 -35.12 37.87 -11.64
C CYS A 1188 -36.54 37.58 -11.13
N LEU A 1189 -37.54 38.38 -11.54
CA LEU A 1189 -38.95 38.18 -11.20
C LEU A 1189 -39.71 37.45 -12.32
N GLY A 1190 -39.04 37.19 -13.45
CA GLY A 1190 -39.61 36.69 -14.70
C GLY A 1190 -39.21 37.56 -15.89
N LEU A 1191 -39.26 37.00 -17.10
CA LEU A 1191 -38.92 37.72 -18.34
C LEU A 1191 -40.10 38.49 -18.91
#